data_AF-A0A6P0RPF8-F1
#
_entry.id   AF-A0A6P0RPF8-F1
#
_cell.length_a   1.000
_cell.length_b   1.000
_cell.length_c   1.000
_cell.angle_alpha   90.00
_cell.angle_beta   90.00
_cell.angle_gamma   90.00
#
_symmetry.space_group_name_H-M   'P 1'
#
loop_
_entity.id
_entity.type
_entity.pdbx_description
1 polymer ?
#
loop_
_entity_poly.entity_id
_entity_poly.type
_entity_poly.pdbx_seq_one_letter_code
_entity_poly.pdbx_strand_id
1 'polypeptide(L)'
;MNKQSIFDNFVKSYEDKTYKYPTLVRHKGTLIAFAMDNGRRIYYTVLDLSDSDENKGEIDVEYWSKNPSPLYFGNEISQVGYGLVGATRMPTVKKGTQLEDEPQNLTIDEIDNFLSTTARLTADAPFQVISDGQYIYIFRQSISDTHQDIVYKLTKLQGGGSSGDTTRDNSEFVLSEGNKVPLVNNTLLLDRFILSGTQLQPKMEVRYKRSRNKTQPANAKDSLGAKDMESNPFFEPTQELDFVRQLEEGRFQVLLLPTQIANIQRWQVFAYNSATSKIDSFNIERAADGLFNTKGTIYYTSPNPEYQYTVYERRAGIDPFTNEELVPIISTEGAAESALSFDGSNDYVDLANPSELQITGNQTIEMWVKPLSLANRQSLFCKAYNGEGAITLEVDGKLSYYYGTGGDNPSGTSINPDTFEGILSSFGLARNEWSHIAIVRDFTMRKLSWYIDGTAAGEEIITKTAATAGTENVFLGKGYAGHFNGSIDEVRVWNRARSADEIKEDRHHRLVGREPGLVGYWRFDENTGSTVDDQTDSANNGTISGATWEESEALIGNHPGMSRDSFSFAGRTIESGLTAVQYFQQEDAQVGNGQESKPMKTNARVMLAVATGGADSGGNTTTNKYVAALDLAVSREGKLAQVPDNLSLSWLNRTDLDGESLESSFAEVERLEREVTQLKREIQTLEEETEYLHESYGDSVFF
;
A
#
# COMPACT_ATOMS: atom_id res chain seq x y z
N MET A 1 51.31 23.07 9.35
CA MET A 1 50.77 22.06 8.41
C MET A 1 49.63 21.36 9.13
N ASN A 2 48.38 21.75 8.84
CA ASN A 2 47.22 21.01 9.32
C ASN A 2 47.24 19.64 8.63
N LYS A 3 47.20 18.56 9.42
CA LYS A 3 46.98 17.21 8.89
C LYS A 3 45.57 17.19 8.30
N GLN A 4 45.47 17.32 6.99
CA GLN A 4 44.24 17.00 6.26
C GLN A 4 43.91 15.55 6.57
N SER A 5 42.68 15.31 7.03
CA SER A 5 42.20 13.99 7.44
C SER A 5 42.12 13.09 6.21
N ILE A 6 42.36 11.78 6.35
CA ILE A 6 42.17 10.83 5.24
C ILE A 6 40.72 10.88 4.72
N PHE A 7 39.77 11.27 5.57
CA PHE A 7 38.37 11.47 5.23
C PHE A 7 38.14 12.67 4.31
N ASP A 8 38.98 13.72 4.37
CA ASP A 8 38.85 14.90 3.51
C ASP A 8 39.08 14.55 2.04
N ASN A 9 39.78 13.45 1.77
CA ASN A 9 39.98 12.91 0.42
C ASN A 9 38.74 12.17 -0.12
N PHE A 10 37.76 11.80 0.71
CA PHE A 10 36.58 11.02 0.28
C PHE A 10 35.26 11.79 0.42
N VAL A 11 35.29 13.03 0.91
CA VAL A 11 34.10 13.83 1.20
C VAL A 11 33.95 14.99 0.20
N LYS A 12 32.84 15.02 -0.52
CA LYS A 12 32.43 16.16 -1.34
C LYS A 12 31.36 16.96 -0.60
N SER A 13 31.62 18.25 -0.35
CA SER A 13 30.67 19.17 0.27
C SER A 13 30.05 20.11 -0.75
N TYR A 14 28.73 20.29 -0.66
CA TYR A 14 27.96 21.25 -1.47
C TYR A 14 27.26 22.24 -0.51
N GLU A 15 27.51 23.53 -0.70
CA GLU A 15 27.05 24.60 0.19
C GLU A 15 26.27 25.71 -0.55
N ASP A 16 25.89 25.48 -1.81
CA ASP A 16 25.17 26.45 -2.64
C ASP A 16 23.71 26.66 -2.20
N LYS A 17 23.15 25.74 -1.42
CA LYS A 17 21.83 25.85 -0.79
C LYS A 17 21.72 24.97 0.46
N THR A 18 20.63 25.16 1.20
CA THR A 18 20.24 24.23 2.26
C THR A 18 19.65 22.97 1.65
N TYR A 19 20.36 21.86 1.79
CA TYR A 19 19.92 20.53 1.40
C TYR A 19 19.29 19.78 2.57
N LYS A 20 18.11 19.20 2.32
CA LYS A 20 17.31 18.39 3.24
C LYS A 20 17.12 16.99 2.68
N TYR A 21 16.90 16.03 3.58
CA TYR A 21 16.57 14.64 3.24
C TYR A 21 17.53 14.00 2.22
N PRO A 22 18.85 13.98 2.49
CA PRO A 22 19.80 13.37 1.57
C PRO A 22 19.54 11.87 1.47
N THR A 23 19.60 11.34 0.24
CA THR A 23 19.49 9.91 -0.01
C THR A 23 20.40 9.48 -1.15
N LEU A 24 20.84 8.23 -1.10
CA LEU A 24 21.83 7.67 -2.01
C LEU A 24 21.25 6.44 -2.68
N VAL A 25 21.51 6.30 -3.98
CA VAL A 25 21.16 5.10 -4.73
C VAL A 25 22.34 4.66 -5.58
N ARG A 26 22.53 3.34 -5.65
CA ARG A 26 23.46 2.74 -6.62
C ARG A 26 22.67 2.26 -7.83
N HIS A 27 23.01 2.75 -9.02
CA HIS A 27 22.39 2.35 -10.28
C HIS A 27 23.46 1.85 -11.25
N LYS A 28 23.42 0.56 -11.61
CA LYS A 28 24.40 -0.08 -12.52
C LYS A 28 25.87 0.19 -12.14
N GLY A 29 26.17 0.21 -10.85
CA GLY A 29 27.53 0.48 -10.33
C GLY A 29 27.82 1.95 -10.03
N THR A 30 27.11 2.88 -10.67
CA THR A 30 27.20 4.33 -10.45
C THR A 30 26.48 4.74 -9.18
N LEU A 31 27.11 5.59 -8.36
CA LEU A 31 26.49 6.16 -7.16
C LEU A 31 25.87 7.52 -7.50
N ILE A 32 24.64 7.75 -7.03
CA ILE A 32 23.91 9.00 -7.23
C ILE A 32 23.39 9.47 -5.88
N ALA A 33 23.67 10.72 -5.54
CA ALA A 33 23.15 11.36 -4.33
C ALA A 33 22.03 12.32 -4.72
N PHE A 34 20.96 12.35 -3.91
CA PHE A 34 19.81 13.24 -4.06
C PHE A 34 19.60 14.02 -2.78
N ALA A 35 19.04 15.21 -2.89
CA ALA A 35 18.56 15.99 -1.75
C ALA A 35 17.49 17.02 -2.19
N MET A 36 16.65 17.44 -1.27
CA MET A 36 15.61 18.44 -1.47
C MET A 36 16.07 19.82 -0.97
N ASP A 37 15.67 20.91 -1.61
CA ASP A 37 15.88 22.26 -1.09
C ASP A 37 14.70 22.79 -0.25
N ASN A 38 14.81 24.01 0.29
CA ASN A 38 13.70 24.65 1.01
C ASN A 38 12.48 24.97 0.14
N GLY A 39 12.63 24.98 -1.20
CA GLY A 39 11.56 25.17 -2.16
C GLY A 39 10.92 23.88 -2.65
N ARG A 40 11.16 22.75 -1.97
CA ARG A 40 10.63 21.41 -2.32
C ARG A 40 11.16 20.87 -3.66
N ARG A 41 12.26 21.43 -4.17
CA ARG A 41 12.90 20.99 -5.42
C ARG A 41 13.95 19.93 -5.10
N ILE A 42 13.91 18.84 -5.84
CA ILE A 42 14.89 17.75 -5.71
C ILE A 42 16.07 18.02 -6.64
N TYR A 43 17.27 17.87 -6.11
CA TYR A 43 18.55 17.95 -6.81
C TYR A 43 19.26 16.61 -6.73
N TYR A 44 20.15 16.37 -7.69
CA TYR A 44 20.99 15.17 -7.73
C TYR A 44 22.41 15.49 -8.18
N THR A 45 23.34 14.64 -7.79
CA THR A 45 24.73 14.62 -8.28
C THR A 45 25.14 13.18 -8.53
N VAL A 46 25.95 12.96 -9.56
CA VAL A 46 26.40 11.64 -9.99
C VAL A 46 27.91 11.52 -9.75
N LEU A 47 28.32 10.38 -9.19
CA LEU A 47 29.71 9.96 -9.11
C LEU A 47 30.05 9.20 -10.40
N ASP A 48 30.72 9.88 -11.34
CA ASP A 48 31.00 9.32 -12.67
C ASP A 48 32.43 8.83 -12.78
N LEU A 49 32.60 7.52 -12.69
CA LEU A 49 33.90 6.85 -12.81
C LEU A 49 34.24 6.43 -14.26
N SER A 50 33.42 6.79 -15.25
CA SER A 50 33.57 6.28 -16.63
C SER A 50 34.68 6.97 -17.43
N ASP A 51 35.02 8.20 -17.09
CA ASP A 51 36.14 8.94 -17.69
C ASP A 51 37.36 8.86 -16.77
N SER A 52 38.36 8.03 -17.11
CA SER A 52 39.69 8.09 -16.50
C SER A 52 40.38 9.40 -16.91
N ASP A 53 40.05 10.50 -16.22
CA ASP A 53 40.66 11.80 -16.42
C ASP A 53 41.95 11.86 -15.59
N GLU A 54 43.11 11.84 -16.26
CA GLU A 54 44.44 11.95 -15.62
C GLU A 54 44.56 13.21 -14.73
N ASN A 55 43.73 14.25 -14.96
CA ASN A 55 43.73 15.47 -14.15
C ASN A 55 42.92 15.37 -12.85
N LYS A 56 41.99 14.41 -12.73
CA LYS A 56 41.17 14.21 -11.52
C LYS A 56 41.87 13.36 -10.45
N GLY A 57 42.97 12.70 -10.82
CA GLY A 57 43.73 11.83 -9.92
C GLY A 57 43.00 10.52 -9.58
N GLU A 58 43.58 9.72 -8.69
CA GLU A 58 43.06 8.38 -8.31
C GLU A 58 41.93 8.42 -7.26
N ILE A 59 41.45 9.61 -6.88
CA ILE A 59 40.58 9.79 -5.72
C ILE A 59 39.12 10.00 -6.16
N ASP A 60 38.21 9.14 -5.68
CA ASP A 60 36.77 9.13 -6.01
C ASP A 60 36.08 10.49 -5.85
N VAL A 61 36.52 11.34 -4.92
CA VAL A 61 35.86 12.62 -4.63
C VAL A 61 35.85 13.60 -5.82
N GLU A 62 36.86 13.54 -6.68
CA GLU A 62 37.00 14.42 -7.86
C GLU A 62 36.07 14.00 -9.02
N TYR A 63 35.51 12.80 -8.93
CA TYR A 63 34.58 12.26 -9.91
C TYR A 63 33.11 12.61 -9.62
N TRP A 64 32.82 13.22 -8.47
CA TRP A 64 31.53 13.85 -8.23
C TRP A 64 31.33 15.08 -9.12
N SER A 65 30.11 15.26 -9.60
CA SER A 65 29.75 16.47 -10.37
C SER A 65 30.03 17.74 -9.57
N LYS A 66 30.56 18.78 -10.22
CA LYS A 66 30.93 20.04 -9.56
C LYS A 66 29.74 20.72 -8.90
N ASN A 67 28.58 20.69 -9.55
CA ASN A 67 27.33 21.28 -9.07
C ASN A 67 26.20 20.25 -9.15
N PRO A 68 25.38 20.09 -8.10
CA PRO A 68 24.18 19.27 -8.17
C PRO A 68 23.18 19.84 -9.18
N SER A 69 22.63 18.98 -10.04
CA SER A 69 21.63 19.34 -11.06
C SER A 69 20.21 19.26 -10.50
N PRO A 70 19.30 20.16 -10.90
CA PRO A 70 17.89 20.03 -10.56
C PRO A 70 17.30 18.81 -11.28
N LEU A 71 16.41 18.10 -10.60
CA LEU A 71 15.64 17.02 -11.18
C LEU A 71 14.33 17.55 -11.77
N TYR A 72 14.04 17.19 -13.02
CA TYR A 72 12.85 17.64 -13.74
C TYR A 72 11.78 16.55 -13.77
N PHE A 73 10.55 16.94 -13.46
CA PHE A 73 9.39 16.04 -13.42
C PHE A 73 8.47 16.26 -14.62
N GLY A 74 7.64 15.26 -14.93
CA GLY A 74 6.60 15.37 -15.96
C GLY A 74 5.48 16.35 -15.57
N ASN A 75 4.62 16.69 -16.54
CA ASN A 75 3.48 17.60 -16.34
C ASN A 75 2.13 16.89 -16.39
N GLU A 76 2.12 15.57 -16.22
CA GLU A 76 0.92 14.74 -16.19
C GLU A 76 1.00 13.79 -14.98
N ILE A 77 -0.13 13.51 -14.37
CA ILE A 77 -0.27 12.61 -13.23
C ILE A 77 -1.38 11.59 -13.53
N SER A 78 -1.17 10.33 -13.17
CA SER A 78 -2.17 9.26 -13.32
C SER A 78 -2.29 8.48 -12.02
N GLN A 79 -3.53 8.25 -11.61
CA GLN A 79 -3.84 7.45 -10.43
C GLN A 79 -3.63 5.95 -10.72
N VAL A 80 -2.94 5.26 -9.82
CA VAL A 80 -2.74 3.81 -9.83
C VAL A 80 -3.93 3.16 -9.14
N GLY A 81 -4.73 2.37 -9.85
CA GLY A 81 -5.88 1.74 -9.23
C GLY A 81 -6.75 0.91 -10.18
N TYR A 82 -8.00 0.69 -9.77
CA TYR A 82 -8.93 -0.25 -10.40
C TYR A 82 -9.61 0.29 -11.68
N GLY A 83 -9.46 1.59 -11.98
CA GLY A 83 -10.05 2.26 -13.15
C GLY A 83 -9.02 2.87 -14.09
N LEU A 84 -9.27 2.81 -15.40
CA LEU A 84 -8.49 3.54 -16.41
C LEU A 84 -8.91 5.01 -16.44
N VAL A 85 -8.44 5.80 -15.48
CA VAL A 85 -8.53 7.26 -15.59
C VAL A 85 -7.35 7.73 -16.43
N GLY A 86 -7.61 8.49 -17.49
CA GLY A 86 -6.56 9.12 -18.29
C GLY A 86 -5.67 10.01 -17.43
N ALA A 87 -4.40 10.19 -17.82
CA ALA A 87 -3.49 11.07 -17.10
C ALA A 87 -4.02 12.50 -17.10
N THR A 88 -4.06 13.15 -15.93
CA THR A 88 -4.48 14.55 -15.79
C THR A 88 -3.28 15.48 -15.96
N ARG A 89 -3.43 16.52 -16.76
CA ARG A 89 -2.37 17.49 -17.04
C ARG A 89 -2.33 18.60 -15.99
N MET A 90 -1.11 19.01 -15.64
CA MET A 90 -0.84 20.18 -14.80
C MET A 90 -1.11 21.48 -15.59
N PRO A 91 -1.55 22.58 -14.91
CA PRO A 91 -1.66 23.89 -15.55
C PRO A 91 -0.27 24.37 -15.99
N THR A 92 -0.21 25.20 -17.03
CA THR A 92 1.03 25.87 -17.42
C THR A 92 1.08 27.23 -16.77
N VAL A 93 2.15 27.52 -16.03
CA VAL A 93 2.30 28.72 -15.21
C VAL A 93 3.44 29.58 -15.75
N LYS A 94 3.20 30.88 -15.87
CA LYS A 94 4.22 31.84 -16.28
C LYS A 94 5.29 32.01 -15.22
N LYS A 95 6.55 31.85 -15.62
CA LYS A 95 7.75 31.93 -14.78
C LYS A 95 7.79 33.18 -13.91
N GLY A 96 8.06 32.98 -12.62
CA GLY A 96 8.12 34.07 -11.64
C GLY A 96 6.76 34.63 -11.23
N THR A 97 5.66 34.00 -11.63
CA THR A 97 4.29 34.37 -11.27
C THR A 97 3.49 33.12 -10.85
N GLN A 98 2.24 33.32 -10.43
CA GLN A 98 1.25 32.25 -10.20
C GLN A 98 0.16 32.23 -11.29
N LEU A 99 0.36 32.98 -12.38
CA LEU A 99 -0.64 33.12 -13.44
C LEU A 99 -0.57 31.92 -14.40
N GLU A 100 -1.70 31.25 -14.56
CA GLU A 100 -1.90 30.18 -15.53
C GLU A 100 -2.14 30.77 -16.94
N ASP A 101 -1.58 30.13 -17.96
CA ASP A 101 -1.79 30.50 -19.36
C ASP A 101 -1.81 29.24 -20.24
N GLU A 102 -2.27 29.39 -21.49
CA GLU A 102 -2.25 28.30 -22.45
C GLU A 102 -0.80 28.00 -22.88
N PRO A 103 -0.41 26.72 -23.00
CA PRO A 103 0.97 26.34 -23.37
C PRO A 103 1.47 26.98 -24.67
N GLN A 104 0.57 27.25 -25.61
CA GLN A 104 0.87 27.87 -26.90
C GLN A 104 1.18 29.38 -26.83
N ASN A 105 0.84 30.04 -25.71
CA ASN A 105 1.06 31.47 -25.51
C ASN A 105 2.43 31.77 -24.90
N LEU A 106 3.12 30.77 -24.36
CA LEU A 106 4.39 30.92 -23.65
C LEU A 106 5.51 30.17 -24.38
N THR A 107 6.70 30.76 -24.44
CA THR A 107 7.91 30.05 -24.85
C THR A 107 8.43 29.17 -23.72
N ILE A 108 9.25 28.16 -24.03
CA ILE A 108 9.79 27.21 -23.03
C ILE A 108 10.52 27.94 -21.88
N ASP A 109 11.21 29.05 -22.17
CA ASP A 109 11.95 29.82 -21.16
C ASP A 109 11.05 30.69 -20.26
N GLU A 110 9.82 30.95 -20.70
CA GLU A 110 8.78 31.69 -19.98
C GLU A 110 7.90 30.80 -19.09
N ILE A 111 8.05 29.48 -19.17
CA ILE A 111 7.30 28.51 -18.37
C ILE A 111 8.02 28.25 -17.04
N ASP A 112 7.27 28.24 -15.94
CA ASP A 112 7.79 27.82 -14.63
C ASP A 112 7.90 26.29 -14.56
N ASN A 113 9.13 25.78 -14.54
CA ASN A 113 9.39 24.34 -14.53
C ASN A 113 8.97 23.62 -13.24
N PHE A 114 8.70 24.34 -12.16
CA PHE A 114 8.22 23.75 -10.92
C PHE A 114 6.70 23.78 -10.85
N LEU A 115 6.09 24.96 -11.03
CA LEU A 115 4.64 25.15 -10.93
C LEU A 115 3.85 24.56 -12.11
N SER A 116 4.50 24.29 -13.25
CA SER A 116 3.87 23.68 -14.43
C SER A 116 4.05 22.16 -14.50
N THR A 117 4.68 21.54 -13.50
CA THR A 117 4.98 20.10 -13.46
C THR A 117 4.47 19.48 -12.16
N THR A 118 4.48 18.15 -12.07
CA THR A 118 4.11 17.44 -10.84
C THR A 118 5.13 17.65 -9.73
N ALA A 119 6.27 18.31 -9.99
CA ALA A 119 7.23 18.73 -8.97
C ALA A 119 6.55 19.60 -7.89
N ARG A 120 5.61 20.48 -8.29
CA ARG A 120 4.85 21.32 -7.34
C ARG A 120 4.05 20.54 -6.32
N LEU A 121 3.74 19.27 -6.60
CA LEU A 121 2.95 18.43 -5.73
C LEU A 121 3.80 17.76 -4.62
N THR A 122 5.12 17.93 -4.61
CA THR A 122 6.03 17.28 -3.63
C THR A 122 5.92 17.92 -2.25
N ALA A 123 5.60 17.19 -1.19
CA ALA A 123 5.65 17.74 0.17
C ALA A 123 7.09 18.05 0.62
N ASP A 124 7.24 18.95 1.60
CA ASP A 124 8.52 19.17 2.29
C ASP A 124 8.81 18.05 3.31
N ALA A 125 9.06 16.85 2.79
CA ALA A 125 9.18 15.63 3.57
C ALA A 125 10.29 14.71 3.01
N PRO A 126 10.80 13.76 3.82
CA PRO A 126 11.67 12.70 3.34
C PRO A 126 11.08 11.98 2.12
N PHE A 127 11.96 11.65 1.17
CA PHE A 127 11.63 10.91 -0.04
C PHE A 127 12.60 9.74 -0.22
N GLN A 128 12.22 8.75 -1.00
CA GLN A 128 13.01 7.54 -1.19
C GLN A 128 13.39 7.37 -2.66
N VAL A 129 14.63 6.92 -2.89
CA VAL A 129 15.10 6.57 -4.23
C VAL A 129 15.52 5.11 -4.26
N ILE A 130 14.99 4.37 -5.24
CA ILE A 130 15.29 2.93 -5.43
C ILE A 130 15.76 2.73 -6.86
N SER A 131 16.63 1.74 -7.08
CA SER A 131 16.91 1.25 -8.42
C SER A 131 16.68 -0.26 -8.54
N ASP A 132 16.05 -0.66 -9.63
CA ASP A 132 15.92 -2.06 -10.05
C ASP A 132 17.00 -2.46 -11.07
N GLY A 133 17.98 -1.58 -11.33
CA GLY A 133 19.00 -1.75 -12.35
C GLY A 133 18.55 -1.37 -13.77
N GLN A 134 17.26 -1.18 -14.06
CA GLN A 134 16.76 -0.68 -15.34
C GLN A 134 16.34 0.78 -15.26
N TYR A 135 15.65 1.15 -14.18
CA TYR A 135 15.15 2.46 -13.87
C TYR A 135 15.60 2.91 -12.47
N ILE A 136 15.50 4.21 -12.25
CA ILE A 136 15.59 4.84 -10.93
C ILE A 136 14.18 5.34 -10.60
N TYR A 137 13.68 4.90 -9.46
CA TYR A 137 12.36 5.19 -8.93
C TYR A 137 12.49 6.21 -7.84
N ILE A 138 11.68 7.26 -7.88
CA ILE A 138 11.65 8.29 -6.85
C ILE A 138 10.25 8.31 -6.26
N PHE A 139 10.16 7.88 -5.01
CA PHE A 139 8.94 7.89 -4.21
C PHE A 139 8.94 9.15 -3.34
N ARG A 140 7.86 9.92 -3.38
CA ARG A 140 7.73 11.17 -2.64
C ARG A 140 6.31 11.36 -2.12
N GLN A 141 6.18 11.91 -0.92
CA GLN A 141 4.88 12.31 -0.39
C GLN A 141 4.33 13.51 -1.18
N SER A 142 3.02 13.52 -1.45
CA SER A 142 2.33 14.66 -2.01
C SER A 142 1.99 15.71 -0.94
N ILE A 143 1.82 16.96 -1.36
CA ILE A 143 1.21 18.01 -0.54
C ILE A 143 -0.22 17.66 -0.12
N SER A 144 -0.71 18.31 0.94
CA SER A 144 -2.11 18.26 1.36
C SER A 144 -3.01 19.07 0.42
N ASP A 145 -4.30 18.80 0.47
CA ASP A 145 -5.36 19.55 -0.21
C ASP A 145 -5.46 21.03 0.22
N THR A 146 -4.94 21.36 1.41
CA THR A 146 -4.89 22.71 2.00
C THR A 146 -3.63 23.50 1.62
N HIS A 147 -2.67 22.88 0.95
CA HIS A 147 -1.41 23.52 0.60
C HIS A 147 -1.60 24.57 -0.51
N GLN A 148 -0.91 25.71 -0.41
CA GLN A 148 -1.07 26.84 -1.35
C GLN A 148 -0.82 26.50 -2.83
N ASP A 149 0.06 25.53 -3.10
CA ASP A 149 0.42 25.10 -4.44
C ASP A 149 -0.46 23.95 -4.98
N ILE A 150 -1.54 23.59 -4.27
CA ILE A 150 -2.49 22.56 -4.72
C ILE A 150 -3.17 22.96 -6.05
N VAL A 151 -3.63 21.94 -6.78
CA VAL A 151 -4.40 22.08 -8.02
C VAL A 151 -5.58 21.12 -7.98
N TYR A 152 -6.68 21.49 -8.63
CA TYR A 152 -7.95 20.79 -8.58
C TYR A 152 -8.34 20.27 -9.97
N LYS A 153 -9.03 19.12 -10.01
CA LYS A 153 -9.46 18.47 -11.26
C LYS A 153 -10.54 19.30 -11.97
N LEU A 154 -10.46 19.44 -13.30
CA LEU A 154 -11.43 20.16 -14.13
C LEU A 154 -12.41 19.21 -14.84
N THR A 155 -13.65 19.66 -15.08
CA THR A 155 -14.75 18.84 -15.66
C THR A 155 -14.70 18.67 -17.18
N LYS A 156 -14.09 19.62 -17.93
CA LYS A 156 -14.38 19.80 -19.37
C LYS A 156 -13.22 19.56 -20.34
N LEU A 157 -12.06 19.10 -19.89
CA LEU A 157 -10.93 18.90 -20.80
C LEU A 157 -10.86 17.44 -21.25
N GLN A 158 -10.97 17.20 -22.57
CA GLN A 158 -10.63 15.89 -23.13
C GLN A 158 -9.18 15.57 -22.77
N GLY A 159 -8.98 14.52 -21.97
CA GLY A 159 -7.68 14.17 -21.41
C GLY A 159 -7.41 14.68 -20.00
N GLY A 160 -8.38 15.30 -19.31
CA GLY A 160 -8.27 15.70 -17.90
C GLY A 160 -7.27 16.85 -17.68
N GLY A 161 -7.75 18.02 -17.30
CA GLY A 161 -6.87 19.12 -16.88
C GLY A 161 -7.05 19.44 -15.41
N SER A 162 -6.16 20.29 -14.91
CA SER A 162 -6.23 20.80 -13.54
C SER A 162 -5.93 22.30 -13.51
N SER A 163 -6.38 22.95 -12.46
CA SER A 163 -6.09 24.38 -12.22
C SER A 163 -5.94 24.64 -10.73
N GLY A 164 -4.99 25.50 -10.39
CA GLY A 164 -4.81 26.10 -9.07
C GLY A 164 -5.49 27.46 -8.94
N ASP A 165 -6.04 28.01 -10.03
CA ASP A 165 -6.81 29.25 -9.98
C ASP A 165 -8.19 29.02 -9.34
N THR A 166 -8.25 29.26 -8.04
CA THR A 166 -9.48 29.08 -7.26
C THR A 166 -10.56 30.11 -7.60
N THR A 167 -10.25 31.16 -8.36
CA THR A 167 -11.21 32.22 -8.76
C THR A 167 -12.11 31.81 -9.93
N ARG A 168 -11.76 30.73 -10.64
CA ARG A 168 -12.59 30.14 -11.70
C ARG A 168 -13.95 29.68 -11.18
N ASP A 169 -14.91 29.58 -12.08
CA ASP A 169 -16.26 29.14 -11.76
C ASP A 169 -16.24 27.68 -11.23
N ASN A 170 -16.98 27.43 -10.15
CA ASN A 170 -17.05 26.09 -9.53
C ASN A 170 -17.57 25.01 -10.49
N SER A 171 -18.37 25.37 -11.49
CA SER A 171 -18.85 24.45 -12.54
C SER A 171 -17.74 23.92 -13.47
N GLU A 172 -16.57 24.54 -13.45
CA GLU A 172 -15.40 24.07 -14.18
C GLU A 172 -14.62 22.98 -13.43
N PHE A 173 -14.84 22.84 -12.12
CA PHE A 173 -14.15 21.85 -11.28
C PHE A 173 -14.99 20.60 -11.11
N VAL A 174 -14.30 19.46 -10.97
CA VAL A 174 -14.92 18.24 -10.46
C VAL A 174 -15.22 18.47 -8.99
N LEU A 175 -16.49 18.29 -8.60
CA LEU A 175 -16.94 18.47 -7.23
C LEU A 175 -17.32 17.13 -6.60
N SER A 176 -16.93 16.94 -5.34
CA SER A 176 -17.40 15.86 -4.47
C SER A 176 -18.00 16.50 -3.23
N GLU A 177 -19.27 16.22 -2.94
CA GLU A 177 -20.01 16.81 -1.81
C GLU A 177 -19.95 18.36 -1.78
N GLY A 178 -19.93 18.98 -2.96
CA GLY A 178 -19.84 20.43 -3.12
C GLY A 178 -18.42 21.00 -3.01
N ASN A 179 -17.41 20.20 -2.67
CA ASN A 179 -16.01 20.61 -2.56
C ASN A 179 -15.23 20.28 -3.84
N LYS A 180 -14.27 21.14 -4.20
CA LYS A 180 -13.37 20.90 -5.35
C LYS A 180 -12.50 19.69 -5.07
N VAL A 181 -12.43 18.75 -6.01
CA VAL A 181 -11.61 17.54 -5.86
C VAL A 181 -10.14 17.89 -6.13
N PRO A 182 -9.25 17.83 -5.12
CA PRO A 182 -7.83 18.08 -5.32
C PRO A 182 -7.22 16.98 -6.19
N LEU A 183 -6.11 17.29 -6.87
CA LEU A 183 -5.40 16.28 -7.65
C LEU A 183 -4.75 15.21 -6.77
N VAL A 184 -4.26 15.60 -5.59
CA VAL A 184 -3.58 14.76 -4.61
C VAL A 184 -3.95 15.23 -3.20
N ASN A 185 -3.83 14.37 -2.20
CA ASN A 185 -3.98 14.79 -0.79
C ASN A 185 -3.19 13.85 0.12
N ASN A 186 -1.98 14.26 0.52
CA ASN A 186 -1.10 13.45 1.37
C ASN A 186 -0.94 12.00 0.86
N THR A 187 -0.80 11.81 -0.46
CA THR A 187 -0.67 10.52 -1.14
C THR A 187 0.79 10.22 -1.49
N LEU A 188 1.10 8.95 -1.83
CA LEU A 188 2.43 8.58 -2.32
C LEU A 188 2.52 8.77 -3.84
N LEU A 189 3.55 9.48 -4.30
CA LEU A 189 3.84 9.69 -5.72
C LEU A 189 5.07 8.90 -6.14
N LEU A 190 5.06 8.37 -7.36
CA LEU A 190 6.20 7.71 -7.99
C LEU A 190 6.52 8.33 -9.36
N ASP A 191 7.79 8.62 -9.57
CA ASP A 191 8.36 9.01 -10.85
C ASP A 191 9.52 8.09 -11.25
N ARG A 192 9.68 7.83 -12.55
CA ARG A 192 10.75 6.97 -13.09
C ARG A 192 11.71 7.70 -14.01
N PHE A 193 12.99 7.41 -13.81
CA PHE A 193 14.10 8.02 -14.52
C PHE A 193 15.03 6.99 -15.13
N ILE A 194 15.67 7.39 -16.22
CA ILE A 194 16.78 6.68 -16.86
C ILE A 194 18.03 7.53 -16.70
N LEU A 195 19.13 6.90 -16.26
CA LEU A 195 20.44 7.54 -16.26
C LEU A 195 21.07 7.42 -17.65
N SER A 196 21.35 8.57 -18.29
CA SER A 196 22.04 8.67 -19.57
C SER A 196 23.30 9.51 -19.40
N GLY A 197 24.47 8.85 -19.37
CA GLY A 197 25.72 9.47 -18.91
C GLY A 197 25.57 9.92 -17.45
N THR A 198 25.72 11.22 -17.20
CA THR A 198 25.54 11.85 -15.89
C THR A 198 24.16 12.50 -15.71
N GLN A 199 23.26 12.38 -16.68
CA GLN A 199 21.96 13.06 -16.68
C GLN A 199 20.81 12.09 -16.40
N LEU A 200 19.97 12.43 -15.43
CA LEU A 200 18.70 11.75 -15.18
C LEU A 200 17.61 12.33 -16.08
N GLN A 201 16.98 11.47 -16.88
CA GLN A 201 15.90 11.84 -17.78
C GLN A 201 14.62 11.13 -17.39
N PRO A 202 13.46 11.82 -17.34
CA PRO A 202 12.18 11.16 -17.16
C PRO A 202 11.97 10.07 -18.21
N LYS A 203 11.40 8.94 -17.79
CA LYS A 203 11.10 7.85 -18.72
C LYS A 203 10.09 8.32 -19.76
N MET A 204 10.42 8.14 -21.04
CA MET A 204 9.45 8.32 -22.13
C MET A 204 8.58 7.07 -22.29
N GLU A 205 7.36 7.27 -22.78
CA GLU A 205 6.46 6.18 -23.15
C GLU A 205 5.83 6.38 -24.54
N VAL A 206 5.27 5.30 -25.08
CA VAL A 206 4.59 5.31 -26.37
C VAL A 206 3.09 5.41 -26.13
N ARG A 207 2.44 6.37 -26.81
CA ARG A 207 1.00 6.59 -26.76
C ARG A 207 0.44 6.82 -28.14
N TYR A 208 -0.88 6.73 -28.25
CA TYR A 208 -1.58 7.18 -29.44
C TYR A 208 -1.41 8.71 -29.57
N LYS A 209 -0.89 9.16 -30.72
CA LYS A 209 -0.41 10.53 -30.90
C LYS A 209 -1.51 11.59 -30.75
N ARG A 210 -2.74 11.29 -31.20
CA ARG A 210 -3.87 12.22 -31.19
C ARG A 210 -4.65 12.19 -29.89
N SER A 211 -5.03 11.00 -29.42
CA SER A 211 -5.72 10.83 -28.12
C SER A 211 -4.80 11.08 -26.93
N ARG A 212 -3.48 10.98 -27.11
CA ARG A 212 -2.46 11.02 -26.05
C ARG A 212 -2.68 9.93 -24.99
N ASN A 213 -3.43 8.88 -25.32
CA ASN A 213 -3.73 7.77 -24.42
C ASN A 213 -2.85 6.54 -24.76
N LYS A 214 -2.47 5.77 -23.74
CA LYS A 214 -1.62 4.59 -23.90
C LYS A 214 -2.31 3.43 -24.64
N THR A 215 -3.63 3.31 -24.52
CA THR A 215 -4.38 2.13 -24.98
C THR A 215 -5.60 2.45 -25.84
N GLN A 216 -6.15 3.67 -25.78
CA GLN A 216 -7.37 4.04 -26.48
C GLN A 216 -7.09 5.04 -27.61
N PRO A 217 -7.19 4.65 -28.89
CA PRO A 217 -7.04 5.58 -30.00
C PRO A 217 -8.22 6.57 -30.07
N ALA A 218 -7.97 7.80 -30.51
CA ALA A 218 -9.04 8.79 -30.75
C ALA A 218 -9.96 8.37 -31.92
N ASN A 219 -9.42 7.63 -32.88
CA ASN A 219 -10.12 7.06 -34.03
C ASN A 219 -9.21 6.02 -34.71
N ALA A 220 -9.72 5.32 -35.73
CA ALA A 220 -8.98 4.28 -36.44
C ALA A 220 -7.67 4.74 -37.12
N LYS A 221 -7.43 6.05 -37.29
CA LYS A 221 -6.19 6.62 -37.87
C LYS A 221 -5.22 7.13 -36.82
N ASP A 222 -5.54 7.03 -35.53
CA ASP A 222 -4.65 7.42 -34.46
C ASP A 222 -3.52 6.38 -34.35
N SER A 223 -2.28 6.81 -34.54
CA SER A 223 -1.11 5.94 -34.54
C SER A 223 -0.33 6.08 -33.25
N LEU A 224 0.40 5.03 -32.86
CA LEU A 224 1.28 5.07 -31.70
C LEU A 224 2.58 5.83 -32.02
N GLY A 225 3.11 6.55 -31.03
CA GLY A 225 4.41 7.23 -31.11
C GLY A 225 4.90 7.68 -29.73
N ALA A 226 6.20 7.96 -29.63
CA ALA A 226 6.83 8.52 -28.42
C ALA A 226 6.69 10.05 -28.33
N LYS A 227 6.01 10.67 -29.30
CA LYS A 227 5.78 12.11 -29.40
C LYS A 227 4.35 12.39 -29.85
N ASP A 228 3.76 13.50 -29.41
CA ASP A 228 2.42 13.93 -29.81
C ASP A 228 2.37 14.45 -31.26
N MET A 229 1.22 15.01 -31.66
CA MET A 229 1.02 15.57 -33.00
C MET A 229 1.88 16.82 -33.25
N GLU A 230 2.27 17.52 -32.19
CA GLU A 230 3.10 18.72 -32.16
C GLU A 230 4.61 18.39 -31.99
N SER A 231 4.98 17.10 -31.96
CA SER A 231 6.35 16.61 -31.75
C SER A 231 6.93 16.79 -30.34
N ASN A 232 6.10 17.06 -29.34
CA ASN A 232 6.52 17.03 -27.94
C ASN A 232 6.63 15.58 -27.47
N PRO A 233 7.65 15.24 -26.65
CA PRO A 233 7.80 13.89 -26.12
C PRO A 233 6.67 13.52 -25.13
N PHE A 234 6.24 12.27 -25.17
CA PHE A 234 5.41 11.69 -24.11
C PHE A 234 6.31 11.16 -23.01
N PHE A 235 6.30 11.86 -21.87
CA PHE A 235 6.85 11.33 -20.63
C PHE A 235 5.80 10.48 -19.93
N GLU A 236 6.27 9.45 -19.24
CA GLU A 236 5.43 8.69 -18.33
C GLU A 236 4.86 9.63 -17.26
N PRO A 237 3.55 9.59 -16.99
CA PRO A 237 2.95 10.46 -16.00
C PRO A 237 3.42 10.03 -14.61
N THR A 238 3.48 10.99 -13.68
CA THR A 238 3.67 10.67 -12.27
C THR A 238 2.59 9.70 -11.83
N GLN A 239 2.98 8.59 -11.20
CA GLN A 239 2.05 7.60 -10.69
C GLN A 239 1.60 8.04 -9.29
N GLU A 240 0.32 8.32 -9.11
CA GLU A 240 -0.26 8.55 -7.79
C GLU A 240 -0.76 7.23 -7.22
N LEU A 241 -0.14 6.75 -6.14
CA LEU A 241 -0.61 5.61 -5.37
C LEU A 241 -1.59 6.12 -4.33
N ASP A 242 -2.81 6.45 -4.75
CA ASP A 242 -3.82 7.05 -3.88
C ASP A 242 -4.30 6.10 -2.78
N PHE A 243 -3.99 4.81 -2.91
CA PHE A 243 -4.20 3.84 -1.85
C PHE A 243 -3.22 3.96 -0.67
N VAL A 244 -2.08 4.62 -0.88
CA VAL A 244 -1.17 5.06 0.20
C VAL A 244 -1.45 6.53 0.46
N ARG A 245 -2.21 6.83 1.51
CA ARG A 245 -2.74 8.17 1.80
C ARG A 245 -2.67 8.50 3.28
N GLN A 246 -3.05 9.74 3.62
CA GLN A 246 -2.88 10.28 4.98
C GLN A 246 -1.42 10.16 5.44
N LEU A 247 -0.50 10.26 4.48
CA LEU A 247 0.92 10.28 4.76
C LEU A 247 1.26 11.61 5.41
N GLU A 248 2.05 11.53 6.48
CA GLU A 248 2.59 12.69 7.15
C GLU A 248 4.10 12.53 7.31
N GLU A 249 4.83 13.64 7.16
CA GLU A 249 6.26 13.74 7.42
C GLU A 249 7.14 12.70 6.70
N GLY A 250 6.70 12.21 5.53
CA GLY A 250 7.45 11.23 4.73
C GLY A 250 7.61 9.88 5.41
N ARG A 251 6.67 9.51 6.30
CA ARG A 251 6.69 8.25 7.05
C ARG A 251 6.25 7.06 6.18
N PHE A 252 7.08 6.72 5.20
CA PHE A 252 6.90 5.54 4.35
C PHE A 252 8.24 4.88 4.00
N GLN A 253 8.19 3.61 3.61
CA GLN A 253 9.33 2.86 3.10
C GLN A 253 8.87 1.88 2.03
N VAL A 254 9.58 1.83 0.91
CA VAL A 254 9.33 0.93 -0.21
C VAL A 254 10.48 -0.07 -0.37
N LEU A 255 10.15 -1.31 -0.68
CA LEU A 255 11.07 -2.41 -0.95
C LEU A 255 10.62 -3.19 -2.21
N LEU A 256 11.58 -3.90 -2.82
CA LEU A 256 11.32 -4.89 -3.86
C LEU A 256 11.55 -6.29 -3.28
N LEU A 257 10.47 -7.04 -3.06
CA LEU A 257 10.54 -8.37 -2.50
C LEU A 257 10.73 -9.43 -3.60
N PRO A 258 11.62 -10.40 -3.42
CA PRO A 258 11.80 -11.49 -4.36
C PRO A 258 10.65 -12.49 -4.28
N THR A 259 10.45 -13.24 -5.37
CA THR A 259 9.61 -14.45 -5.38
C THR A 259 10.47 -15.67 -5.71
N GLN A 260 9.89 -16.88 -5.60
CA GLN A 260 10.54 -18.13 -6.03
C GLN A 260 10.83 -18.15 -7.54
N ILE A 261 10.11 -17.35 -8.32
CA ILE A 261 10.33 -17.23 -9.76
C ILE A 261 11.36 -16.13 -9.97
N ALA A 262 12.49 -16.50 -10.56
CA ALA A 262 13.56 -15.57 -10.87
C ALA A 262 13.03 -14.37 -11.68
N ASN A 263 13.48 -13.16 -11.31
CA ASN A 263 13.09 -11.88 -11.91
C ASN A 263 11.62 -11.47 -11.74
N ILE A 264 10.79 -12.26 -11.04
CA ILE A 264 9.50 -11.80 -10.56
C ILE A 264 9.67 -11.28 -9.15
N GLN A 265 9.20 -10.05 -8.93
CA GLN A 265 9.28 -9.35 -7.66
C GLN A 265 7.93 -8.73 -7.33
N ARG A 266 7.75 -8.32 -6.07
CA ARG A 266 6.59 -7.56 -5.62
C ARG A 266 7.04 -6.27 -4.96
N TRP A 267 6.27 -5.21 -5.12
CA TRP A 267 6.43 -4.00 -4.35
C TRP A 267 5.91 -4.24 -2.94
N GLN A 268 6.69 -3.84 -1.95
CA GLN A 268 6.26 -3.77 -0.58
C GLN A 268 6.35 -2.33 -0.11
N VAL A 269 5.25 -1.76 0.36
CA VAL A 269 5.18 -0.40 0.87
C VAL A 269 4.70 -0.45 2.31
N PHE A 270 5.50 0.08 3.24
CA PHE A 270 5.05 0.42 4.58
C PHE A 270 4.76 1.92 4.62
N ALA A 271 3.63 2.30 5.20
CA ALA A 271 3.20 3.70 5.28
C ALA A 271 2.48 3.95 6.60
N TYR A 272 2.85 5.01 7.31
CA TYR A 272 2.06 5.46 8.45
C TYR A 272 0.83 6.24 7.97
N ASN A 273 -0.35 5.80 8.39
CA ASN A 273 -1.62 6.44 8.07
C ASN A 273 -2.09 7.27 9.26
N SER A 274 -2.09 8.60 9.12
CA SER A 274 -2.42 9.50 10.23
C SER A 274 -3.89 9.46 10.64
N ALA A 275 -4.80 9.02 9.77
CA ALA A 275 -6.22 8.89 10.11
C ALA A 275 -6.48 7.70 11.05
N THR A 276 -5.79 6.57 10.82
CA THR A 276 -5.97 5.34 11.62
C THR A 276 -4.92 5.18 12.72
N SER A 277 -3.83 5.96 12.67
CA SER A 277 -2.64 5.80 13.52
C SER A 277 -1.96 4.41 13.41
N LYS A 278 -2.21 3.69 12.31
CA LYS A 278 -1.61 2.38 12.01
C LYS A 278 -0.52 2.48 10.94
N ILE A 279 0.27 1.43 10.81
CA ILE A 279 1.18 1.19 9.68
C ILE A 279 0.42 0.32 8.68
N ASP A 280 0.17 0.85 7.50
CA ASP A 280 -0.33 0.11 6.36
C ASP A 280 0.83 -0.56 5.63
N SER A 281 0.71 -1.88 5.42
CA SER A 281 1.63 -2.74 4.68
C SER A 281 0.96 -3.18 3.37
N PHE A 282 1.35 -2.54 2.27
CA PHE A 282 0.86 -2.89 0.94
C PHE A 282 1.82 -3.81 0.22
N ASN A 283 1.31 -4.93 -0.27
CA ASN A 283 2.05 -5.86 -1.10
C ASN A 283 1.42 -5.96 -2.50
N ILE A 284 2.15 -5.52 -3.52
CA ILE A 284 1.62 -5.27 -4.87
C ILE A 284 2.46 -6.03 -5.90
N GLU A 285 1.80 -6.76 -6.80
CA GLU A 285 2.46 -7.42 -7.91
C GLU A 285 3.17 -6.38 -8.80
N ARG A 286 4.44 -6.62 -9.11
CA ARG A 286 5.19 -5.76 -10.03
C ARG A 286 4.85 -6.16 -11.47
N ALA A 287 4.37 -5.19 -12.24
CA ALA A 287 4.08 -5.40 -13.65
C ALA A 287 5.37 -5.62 -14.46
N ALA A 288 5.26 -6.24 -15.63
CA ALA A 288 6.40 -6.51 -16.51
C ALA A 288 7.12 -5.24 -16.99
N ASP A 289 6.42 -4.09 -17.03
CA ASP A 289 7.02 -2.81 -17.37
C ASP A 289 7.73 -2.14 -16.17
N GLY A 290 7.70 -2.77 -15.00
CA GLY A 290 8.30 -2.32 -13.75
C GLY A 290 7.41 -1.42 -12.89
N LEU A 291 6.12 -1.21 -13.22
CA LEU A 291 5.15 -0.50 -12.38
C LEU A 291 4.32 -1.48 -11.54
N PHE A 292 3.04 -1.18 -11.34
CA PHE A 292 2.12 -1.90 -10.45
C PHE A 292 1.08 -2.68 -11.26
N ASN A 293 0.85 -3.93 -10.89
CA ASN A 293 -0.27 -4.73 -11.36
C ASN A 293 -1.27 -4.93 -10.21
N THR A 294 -2.15 -3.95 -9.99
CA THR A 294 -3.11 -3.96 -8.87
C THR A 294 -4.19 -5.03 -9.01
N LYS A 295 -4.56 -5.40 -10.24
CA LYS A 295 -5.49 -6.50 -10.56
C LYS A 295 -4.85 -7.87 -10.43
N GLY A 296 -3.52 -7.92 -10.53
CA GLY A 296 -2.76 -9.14 -10.43
C GLY A 296 -2.89 -10.05 -11.65
N THR A 297 -2.06 -11.08 -11.67
CA THR A 297 -2.15 -12.14 -12.67
C THR A 297 -3.06 -13.25 -12.14
N ILE A 298 -4.28 -13.33 -12.69
CA ILE A 298 -5.22 -14.43 -12.44
C ILE A 298 -4.99 -15.50 -13.52
N TYR A 299 -4.82 -16.75 -13.08
CA TYR A 299 -4.77 -17.91 -13.98
C TYR A 299 -6.15 -18.53 -14.10
N TYR A 300 -6.40 -19.24 -15.20
CA TYR A 300 -7.70 -19.77 -15.57
C TYR A 300 -7.58 -21.26 -15.88
N THR A 301 -8.62 -22.02 -15.56
CA THR A 301 -8.69 -23.47 -15.74
C THR A 301 -10.07 -23.90 -16.26
N SER A 302 -10.23 -25.20 -16.56
CA SER A 302 -11.50 -25.77 -17.01
C SER A 302 -12.59 -25.68 -15.93
N PRO A 303 -13.84 -25.34 -16.29
CA PRO A 303 -14.97 -25.47 -15.37
C PRO A 303 -15.27 -26.93 -14.99
N ASN A 304 -14.84 -27.90 -15.81
CA ASN A 304 -15.01 -29.32 -15.52
C ASN A 304 -13.83 -29.85 -14.68
N PRO A 305 -14.08 -30.41 -13.48
CA PRO A 305 -13.05 -30.96 -12.60
C PRO A 305 -12.08 -31.95 -13.26
N GLU A 306 -12.53 -32.70 -14.28
CA GLU A 306 -11.69 -33.66 -15.01
C GLU A 306 -10.52 -33.00 -15.73
N TYR A 307 -10.70 -31.77 -16.25
CA TYR A 307 -9.69 -31.09 -17.07
C TYR A 307 -8.94 -29.97 -16.33
N GLN A 308 -9.24 -29.74 -15.05
CA GLN A 308 -8.66 -28.62 -14.27
C GLN A 308 -7.13 -28.66 -14.20
N TYR A 309 -6.54 -29.86 -14.08
CA TYR A 309 -5.08 -30.01 -14.05
C TYR A 309 -4.41 -29.94 -15.43
N THR A 310 -5.20 -29.95 -16.51
CA THR A 310 -4.71 -29.94 -17.88
C THR A 310 -4.77 -28.53 -18.49
N VAL A 311 -5.76 -27.73 -18.09
CA VAL A 311 -5.97 -26.38 -18.62
C VAL A 311 -5.43 -25.36 -17.62
N TYR A 312 -4.42 -24.58 -18.05
CA TYR A 312 -3.79 -23.55 -17.24
C TYR A 312 -3.45 -22.34 -18.11
N GLU A 313 -4.38 -21.40 -18.19
CA GLU A 313 -4.30 -20.23 -19.05
C GLU A 313 -4.05 -18.96 -18.26
N ARG A 314 -3.33 -17.99 -18.85
CA ARG A 314 -3.07 -16.68 -18.22
C ARG A 314 -4.18 -15.65 -18.45
N ARG A 315 -5.22 -16.03 -19.18
CA ARG A 315 -6.30 -15.14 -19.62
C ARG A 315 -7.60 -15.92 -19.63
N ALA A 316 -8.70 -15.21 -19.42
CA ALA A 316 -10.02 -15.73 -19.72
C ALA A 316 -10.10 -16.20 -21.18
N GLY A 317 -10.93 -17.20 -21.42
CA GLY A 317 -11.05 -17.83 -22.72
C GLY A 317 -12.06 -18.96 -22.68
N ILE A 318 -12.07 -19.75 -23.76
CA ILE A 318 -12.91 -20.93 -23.88
C ILE A 318 -12.05 -22.16 -23.61
N ASP A 319 -12.56 -23.07 -22.79
CA ASP A 319 -11.93 -24.34 -22.49
C ASP A 319 -11.84 -25.19 -23.77
N PRO A 320 -10.63 -25.65 -24.16
CA PRO A 320 -10.44 -26.47 -25.35
C PRO A 320 -11.14 -27.83 -25.27
N PHE A 321 -11.51 -28.33 -24.09
CA PHE A 321 -12.16 -29.63 -23.90
C PHE A 321 -13.68 -29.55 -23.80
N THR A 322 -14.20 -28.58 -23.06
CA THR A 322 -15.65 -28.46 -22.79
C THR A 322 -16.34 -27.44 -23.69
N ASN A 323 -15.59 -26.54 -24.33
CA ASN A 323 -16.10 -25.39 -25.07
C ASN A 323 -16.96 -24.44 -24.18
N GLU A 324 -16.79 -24.50 -22.87
CA GLU A 324 -17.34 -23.57 -21.88
C GLU A 324 -16.33 -22.47 -21.52
N GLU A 325 -16.76 -21.40 -20.86
CA GLU A 325 -15.85 -20.36 -20.39
C GLU A 325 -14.92 -20.91 -19.30
N LEU A 326 -13.62 -20.61 -19.43
CA LEU A 326 -12.64 -20.93 -18.41
C LEU A 326 -12.97 -20.21 -17.10
N VAL A 327 -12.76 -20.91 -15.99
CA VAL A 327 -12.97 -20.37 -14.65
C VAL A 327 -11.65 -19.91 -14.04
N PRO A 328 -11.61 -18.82 -13.29
CA PRO A 328 -10.40 -18.39 -12.60
C PRO A 328 -9.98 -19.45 -11.57
N ILE A 329 -8.67 -19.68 -11.47
CA ILE A 329 -8.06 -20.47 -10.41
C ILE A 329 -8.02 -19.59 -9.17
N ILE A 330 -8.97 -19.84 -8.27
CA ILE A 330 -9.05 -19.19 -6.98
C ILE A 330 -8.30 -20.08 -5.98
N SER A 331 -7.40 -19.50 -5.18
CA SER A 331 -6.78 -20.24 -4.09
C SER A 331 -7.86 -20.63 -3.08
N THR A 332 -8.06 -21.93 -2.89
CA THR A 332 -8.93 -22.47 -1.83
C THR A 332 -8.17 -22.74 -0.53
N GLU A 333 -6.89 -22.38 -0.48
CA GLU A 333 -6.06 -22.49 0.73
C GLU A 333 -6.18 -21.26 1.63
N GLY A 334 -6.83 -20.19 1.16
CA GLY A 334 -7.11 -19.01 1.96
C GLY A 334 -8.32 -19.21 2.87
N ALA A 335 -8.12 -19.08 4.17
CA ALA A 335 -9.16 -18.83 5.14
C ALA A 335 -8.98 -17.42 5.71
N ALA A 336 -10.07 -16.78 6.12
CA ALA A 336 -10.01 -15.61 7.00
C ALA A 336 -9.34 -15.97 8.34
N GLU A 337 -8.86 -14.99 9.11
CA GLU A 337 -8.19 -15.31 10.38
C GLU A 337 -9.19 -15.63 11.46
N SER A 338 -10.02 -14.66 11.80
CA SER A 338 -11.03 -14.79 12.83
C SER A 338 -12.38 -14.27 12.38
N ALA A 339 -13.42 -14.66 13.11
CA ALA A 339 -14.78 -14.20 12.93
C ALA A 339 -15.39 -13.88 14.29
N LEU A 340 -16.58 -13.26 14.29
CA LEU A 340 -17.37 -13.08 15.50
C LEU A 340 -18.50 -14.09 15.59
N SER A 341 -18.56 -14.77 16.72
CA SER A 341 -19.59 -15.74 17.10
C SER A 341 -20.65 -15.06 17.99
N PHE A 342 -21.92 -15.24 17.64
CA PHE A 342 -23.09 -14.66 18.30
C PHE A 342 -23.99 -15.77 18.86
N ASP A 343 -24.46 -15.62 20.11
CA ASP A 343 -25.17 -16.66 20.84
C ASP A 343 -26.71 -16.71 20.60
N GLY A 344 -27.28 -15.69 19.97
CA GLY A 344 -28.73 -15.55 19.73
C GLY A 344 -29.54 -14.95 20.87
N SER A 345 -28.90 -14.48 21.95
CA SER A 345 -29.57 -13.96 23.15
C SER A 345 -29.47 -12.44 23.25
N ASN A 346 -28.24 -11.91 23.29
CA ASN A 346 -27.96 -10.51 23.58
C ASN A 346 -26.69 -9.98 22.90
N ASP A 347 -26.08 -10.78 22.03
CA ASP A 347 -24.84 -10.44 21.36
C ASP A 347 -25.05 -9.52 20.16
N TYR A 348 -24.21 -8.49 20.02
CA TYR A 348 -24.21 -7.59 18.88
C TYR A 348 -22.89 -6.83 18.71
N VAL A 349 -22.71 -6.24 17.54
CA VAL A 349 -21.72 -5.19 17.29
C VAL A 349 -22.45 -3.88 17.04
N ASP A 350 -22.03 -2.81 17.70
CA ASP A 350 -22.52 -1.44 17.49
C ASP A 350 -21.51 -0.64 16.64
N LEU A 351 -21.91 -0.24 15.43
CA LEU A 351 -21.08 0.55 14.51
C LEU A 351 -21.45 2.06 14.57
N ALA A 352 -22.18 2.48 15.60
CA ALA A 352 -22.67 3.83 15.80
C ALA A 352 -23.53 4.36 14.63
N ASN A 353 -23.64 5.68 14.46
CA ASN A 353 -24.40 6.31 13.38
C ASN A 353 -23.56 7.36 12.60
N PRO A 354 -22.40 6.97 12.04
CA PRO A 354 -21.57 7.89 11.25
C PRO A 354 -22.28 8.30 9.95
N SER A 355 -21.98 9.50 9.45
CA SER A 355 -22.58 10.07 8.23
C SER A 355 -22.43 9.18 7.00
N GLU A 356 -21.30 8.49 6.90
CA GLU A 356 -20.90 7.61 5.80
C GLU A 356 -21.79 6.36 5.71
N LEU A 357 -22.35 5.93 6.85
CA LEU A 357 -23.30 4.82 6.93
C LEU A 357 -24.76 5.30 6.85
N GLN A 358 -25.01 6.62 6.74
CA GLN A 358 -26.34 7.18 6.55
C GLN A 358 -26.83 7.13 5.09
N ILE A 359 -26.83 5.92 4.51
CA ILE A 359 -27.00 5.70 3.07
C ILE A 359 -28.48 5.68 2.68
N THR A 360 -28.94 6.78 2.10
CA THR A 360 -30.32 6.93 1.58
C THR A 360 -30.48 6.64 0.09
N GLY A 361 -29.35 6.49 -0.63
CA GLY A 361 -29.29 6.22 -2.06
C GLY A 361 -29.08 4.74 -2.39
N ASN A 362 -28.32 4.48 -3.47
CA ASN A 362 -27.88 3.13 -3.80
C ASN A 362 -27.02 2.56 -2.68
N GLN A 363 -27.15 1.27 -2.40
CA GLN A 363 -26.43 0.61 -1.31
C GLN A 363 -26.11 -0.84 -1.71
N THR A 364 -24.95 -1.32 -1.31
CA THR A 364 -24.64 -2.74 -1.28
C THR A 364 -24.15 -3.12 0.10
N ILE A 365 -24.69 -4.18 0.69
CA ILE A 365 -24.20 -4.74 1.95
C ILE A 365 -23.78 -6.19 1.68
N GLU A 366 -22.58 -6.55 2.10
CA GLU A 366 -22.01 -7.88 1.94
C GLU A 366 -21.47 -8.38 3.27
N MET A 367 -21.51 -9.69 3.48
CA MET A 367 -20.89 -10.36 4.62
C MET A 367 -20.80 -11.86 4.37
N TRP A 368 -19.86 -12.51 5.04
CA TRP A 368 -19.86 -13.95 5.22
C TRP A 368 -20.65 -14.30 6.47
N VAL A 369 -21.51 -15.31 6.40
CA VAL A 369 -22.41 -15.72 7.49
C VAL A 369 -22.46 -17.24 7.60
N LYS A 370 -22.42 -17.74 8.84
CA LYS A 370 -22.64 -19.15 9.18
C LYS A 370 -23.72 -19.27 10.26
N PRO A 371 -24.99 -19.49 9.91
CA PRO A 371 -26.06 -19.57 10.89
C PRO A 371 -26.03 -20.90 11.66
N LEU A 372 -26.03 -20.85 12.98
CA LEU A 372 -26.08 -22.03 13.85
C LEU A 372 -27.51 -22.41 14.26
N SER A 373 -28.49 -21.53 14.02
CA SER A 373 -29.91 -21.78 14.24
C SER A 373 -30.78 -21.06 13.21
N LEU A 374 -31.77 -21.77 12.66
CA LEU A 374 -32.85 -21.23 11.82
C LEU A 374 -34.21 -21.36 12.52
N ALA A 375 -34.23 -21.60 13.84
CA ALA A 375 -35.47 -21.87 14.58
C ALA A 375 -36.36 -20.64 14.76
N ASN A 376 -35.76 -19.44 14.70
CA ASN A 376 -36.42 -18.16 14.84
C ASN A 376 -35.88 -17.20 13.79
N ARG A 377 -36.66 -16.16 13.51
CA ARG A 377 -36.26 -15.03 12.67
C ARG A 377 -35.25 -14.14 13.40
N GLN A 378 -34.15 -13.79 12.75
CA GLN A 378 -32.99 -13.13 13.36
C GLN A 378 -32.49 -11.94 12.54
N SER A 379 -31.86 -10.95 13.17
CA SER A 379 -31.28 -9.78 12.50
C SER A 379 -29.77 -9.96 12.26
N LEU A 380 -29.34 -9.84 11.00
CA LEU A 380 -27.92 -9.85 10.63
C LEU A 380 -27.33 -8.44 10.63
N PHE A 381 -28.02 -7.50 10.01
CA PHE A 381 -27.66 -6.08 9.90
C PHE A 381 -28.90 -5.23 10.12
N CYS A 382 -28.79 -4.11 10.84
CA CYS A 382 -29.91 -3.19 11.01
C CYS A 382 -29.44 -1.75 11.14
N LYS A 383 -29.86 -0.90 10.21
CA LYS A 383 -29.77 0.56 10.27
C LYS A 383 -31.12 1.14 9.87
N ALA A 384 -31.94 1.47 10.88
CA ALA A 384 -33.32 1.90 10.71
C ALA A 384 -34.12 1.01 9.73
N TYR A 385 -34.77 -0.07 10.20
CA TYR A 385 -35.44 -1.03 9.33
C TYR A 385 -36.57 -0.40 8.47
N ASN A 386 -37.17 0.71 8.92
CA ASN A 386 -38.15 1.50 8.15
C ASN A 386 -37.48 2.67 7.37
N GLY A 387 -36.15 2.66 7.27
CA GLY A 387 -35.31 3.74 6.77
C GLY A 387 -34.26 3.22 5.81
N GLU A 388 -33.00 3.18 6.25
CA GLU A 388 -31.84 2.92 5.41
C GLU A 388 -31.63 1.46 5.04
N GLY A 389 -31.94 0.49 5.90
CA GLY A 389 -31.72 -0.91 5.56
C GLY A 389 -31.66 -1.85 6.75
N ALA A 390 -32.38 -2.96 6.70
CA ALA A 390 -32.21 -4.07 7.64
C ALA A 390 -32.28 -5.42 6.93
N ILE A 391 -31.35 -6.31 7.29
CA ILE A 391 -31.25 -7.69 6.79
C ILE A 391 -31.71 -8.64 7.90
N THR A 392 -32.70 -9.48 7.61
CA THR A 392 -33.13 -10.54 8.52
C THR A 392 -32.97 -11.92 7.88
N LEU A 393 -32.54 -12.87 8.69
CA LEU A 393 -32.51 -14.29 8.36
C LEU A 393 -33.83 -14.93 8.82
N GLU A 394 -34.58 -15.48 7.86
CA GLU A 394 -35.86 -16.11 8.09
C GLU A 394 -35.72 -17.59 8.48
N VAL A 395 -36.80 -18.19 8.99
CA VAL A 395 -36.80 -19.58 9.50
C VAL A 395 -36.55 -20.65 8.42
N ASP A 396 -36.77 -20.31 7.15
CA ASP A 396 -36.45 -21.15 5.99
C ASP A 396 -35.06 -20.85 5.40
N GLY A 397 -34.24 -20.06 6.11
CA GLY A 397 -32.91 -19.65 5.71
C GLY A 397 -32.88 -18.47 4.74
N LYS A 398 -34.02 -18.02 4.21
CA LYS A 398 -34.07 -16.90 3.27
C LYS A 398 -33.69 -15.58 3.94
N LEU A 399 -33.32 -14.62 3.11
CA LEU A 399 -32.91 -13.29 3.53
C LEU A 399 -33.99 -12.29 3.15
N SER A 400 -34.49 -11.55 4.13
CA SER A 400 -35.34 -10.39 3.86
C SER A 400 -34.52 -9.12 3.97
N TYR A 401 -34.79 -8.14 3.09
CA TYR A 401 -34.25 -6.79 3.20
C TYR A 401 -35.38 -5.77 3.31
N TYR A 402 -35.30 -4.93 4.33
CA TYR A 402 -36.27 -3.88 4.65
C TYR A 402 -35.66 -2.50 4.47
N TYR A 403 -36.40 -1.59 3.87
CA TYR A 403 -36.02 -0.18 3.77
C TYR A 403 -37.27 0.68 3.57
N GLY A 404 -37.16 2.00 3.76
CA GLY A 404 -38.32 2.87 3.68
C GLY A 404 -38.07 4.34 3.97
N THR A 405 -39.16 5.10 4.04
CA THR A 405 -39.19 6.54 4.32
C THR A 405 -39.61 6.86 5.76
N GLY A 406 -39.77 5.85 6.61
CA GLY A 406 -40.13 6.04 8.00
C GLY A 406 -38.95 6.44 8.89
N GLY A 407 -37.73 6.00 8.58
CA GLY A 407 -36.50 6.42 9.27
C GLY A 407 -36.32 5.89 10.71
N ASP A 408 -37.23 5.06 11.21
CA ASP A 408 -37.24 4.64 12.62
C ASP A 408 -37.06 3.12 12.80
N ASN A 409 -36.69 2.70 14.03
CA ASN A 409 -36.75 1.31 14.52
C ASN A 409 -37.82 1.14 15.62
N PRO A 410 -39.13 1.35 15.36
CA PRO A 410 -40.12 1.28 16.43
C PRO A 410 -40.27 -0.14 16.99
N SER A 411 -39.88 -0.32 18.26
CA SER A 411 -40.26 -1.51 19.03
C SER A 411 -41.70 -1.37 19.52
N GLY A 412 -42.61 -2.23 19.05
CA GLY A 412 -43.93 -2.39 19.67
C GLY A 412 -44.98 -1.30 19.40
N THR A 413 -44.87 -0.52 18.32
CA THR A 413 -45.93 0.42 17.88
C THR A 413 -46.60 -0.01 16.56
N SER A 414 -47.78 0.54 16.29
CA SER A 414 -48.46 0.46 15.00
C SER A 414 -47.63 1.21 13.95
N ILE A 415 -46.84 0.49 13.18
CA ILE A 415 -46.04 1.05 12.08
C ILE A 415 -46.96 1.28 10.89
N ASN A 416 -46.81 2.42 10.21
CA ASN A 416 -47.49 2.62 8.94
C ASN A 416 -46.86 1.70 7.87
N PRO A 417 -47.55 0.65 7.39
CA PRO A 417 -46.99 -0.25 6.39
C PRO A 417 -46.70 0.46 5.05
N ASP A 418 -47.28 1.63 4.81
CA ASP A 418 -46.98 2.44 3.63
C ASP A 418 -45.63 3.16 3.71
N THR A 419 -44.91 3.06 4.82
CA THR A 419 -43.61 3.75 4.99
C THR A 419 -42.39 2.88 4.68
N PHE A 420 -42.53 1.55 4.60
CA PHE A 420 -41.45 0.64 4.22
C PHE A 420 -41.89 -0.41 3.21
N GLU A 421 -40.91 -1.14 2.72
CA GLU A 421 -41.08 -2.36 1.94
C GLU A 421 -40.10 -3.41 2.47
N GLY A 422 -40.52 -4.67 2.48
CA GLY A 422 -39.71 -5.81 2.86
C GLY A 422 -39.78 -6.87 1.77
N ILE A 423 -38.64 -7.26 1.23
CA ILE A 423 -38.58 -8.18 0.09
C ILE A 423 -37.67 -9.35 0.46
N LEU A 424 -38.06 -10.55 0.03
CA LEU A 424 -37.44 -11.83 0.38
C LEU A 424 -36.63 -12.39 -0.80
N SER A 425 -35.51 -13.03 -0.51
CA SER A 425 -34.75 -13.82 -1.48
C SER A 425 -35.53 -15.07 -1.96
N SER A 426 -35.15 -15.58 -3.13
CA SER A 426 -35.74 -16.79 -3.75
C SER A 426 -35.35 -18.08 -3.02
N PHE A 427 -34.11 -18.15 -2.52
CA PHE A 427 -33.58 -19.25 -1.71
C PHE A 427 -32.73 -18.71 -0.56
N GLY A 428 -32.32 -19.58 0.36
CA GLY A 428 -31.73 -19.21 1.64
C GLY A 428 -30.46 -19.94 1.99
N LEU A 429 -29.90 -19.55 3.13
CA LEU A 429 -28.70 -20.11 3.73
C LEU A 429 -28.97 -21.48 4.36
N ALA A 430 -27.97 -22.36 4.29
CA ALA A 430 -27.97 -23.60 5.02
C ALA A 430 -27.44 -23.40 6.45
N ARG A 431 -27.98 -24.18 7.39
CA ARG A 431 -27.49 -24.20 8.77
C ARG A 431 -26.10 -24.81 8.83
N ASN A 432 -25.21 -24.22 9.63
CA ASN A 432 -23.83 -24.65 9.89
C ASN A 432 -22.90 -24.59 8.67
N GLU A 433 -23.25 -23.83 7.64
CA GLU A 433 -22.43 -23.64 6.43
C GLU A 433 -22.09 -22.15 6.28
N TRP A 434 -20.84 -21.85 5.92
CA TRP A 434 -20.44 -20.50 5.53
C TRP A 434 -21.00 -20.18 4.16
N SER A 435 -21.68 -19.04 4.05
CA SER A 435 -22.10 -18.47 2.77
C SER A 435 -21.77 -16.99 2.72
N HIS A 436 -21.30 -16.53 1.57
CA HIS A 436 -21.23 -15.10 1.25
C HIS A 436 -22.61 -14.61 0.84
N ILE A 437 -23.06 -13.50 1.42
CA ILE A 437 -24.29 -12.83 1.02
C ILE A 437 -23.97 -11.42 0.52
N ALA A 438 -24.70 -10.98 -0.50
CA ALA A 438 -24.71 -9.60 -0.95
C ALA A 438 -26.13 -9.16 -1.28
N ILE A 439 -26.53 -7.98 -0.77
CA ILE A 439 -27.82 -7.36 -1.07
C ILE A 439 -27.58 -5.99 -1.68
N VAL A 440 -28.11 -5.78 -2.88
CA VAL A 440 -27.89 -4.59 -3.70
C VAL A 440 -29.20 -3.83 -3.89
N ARG A 441 -29.31 -2.66 -3.25
CA ARG A 441 -30.37 -1.69 -3.51
C ARG A 441 -29.92 -0.71 -4.57
N ASP A 442 -30.62 -0.70 -5.70
CA ASP A 442 -30.38 0.21 -6.81
C ASP A 442 -31.64 1.04 -7.11
N PHE A 443 -31.66 2.29 -6.66
CA PHE A 443 -32.72 3.25 -6.98
C PHE A 443 -32.65 3.76 -8.43
N THR A 444 -31.47 3.71 -9.06
CA THR A 444 -31.30 4.09 -10.47
C THR A 444 -32.02 3.11 -11.38
N MET A 445 -31.82 1.80 -11.16
CA MET A 445 -32.50 0.73 -11.90
C MET A 445 -33.85 0.34 -11.30
N ARG A 446 -34.20 0.89 -10.13
CA ARG A 446 -35.40 0.54 -9.34
C ARG A 446 -35.49 -0.95 -9.01
N LYS A 447 -34.43 -1.48 -8.43
CA LYS A 447 -34.27 -2.91 -8.23
C LYS A 447 -33.58 -3.24 -6.91
N LEU A 448 -33.99 -4.35 -6.32
CA LEU A 448 -33.31 -4.99 -5.21
C LEU A 448 -32.86 -6.38 -5.65
N SER A 449 -31.60 -6.71 -5.41
CA SER A 449 -31.00 -7.98 -5.81
C SER A 449 -30.28 -8.64 -4.65
N TRP A 450 -30.36 -9.96 -4.60
CA TRP A 450 -29.64 -10.79 -3.63
C TRP A 450 -28.66 -11.68 -4.37
N TYR A 451 -27.52 -11.93 -3.76
CA TYR A 451 -26.56 -12.94 -4.19
C TYR A 451 -26.17 -13.78 -2.99
N ILE A 452 -26.15 -15.09 -3.15
CA ILE A 452 -25.64 -16.05 -2.17
C ILE A 452 -24.54 -16.85 -2.87
N ASP A 453 -23.32 -16.82 -2.32
CA ASP A 453 -22.10 -17.40 -2.90
C ASP A 453 -21.84 -16.95 -4.36
N GLY A 454 -22.14 -15.68 -4.63
CA GLY A 454 -22.06 -15.05 -5.95
C GLY A 454 -23.12 -15.50 -6.95
N THR A 455 -24.08 -16.35 -6.56
CA THR A 455 -25.20 -16.76 -7.40
C THR A 455 -26.42 -15.88 -7.10
N ALA A 456 -27.10 -15.39 -8.15
CA ALA A 456 -28.30 -14.56 -7.98
C ALA A 456 -29.39 -15.31 -7.19
N ALA A 457 -29.77 -14.76 -6.04
CA ALA A 457 -30.72 -15.31 -5.10
C ALA A 457 -32.05 -14.54 -5.07
N GLY A 458 -32.35 -13.78 -6.11
CA GLY A 458 -33.59 -13.02 -6.23
C GLY A 458 -33.34 -11.65 -6.85
N GLU A 459 -34.37 -11.14 -7.50
CA GLU A 459 -34.38 -9.81 -8.09
C GLU A 459 -35.81 -9.33 -8.15
N GLU A 460 -36.07 -8.18 -7.53
CA GLU A 460 -37.42 -7.64 -7.44
C GLU A 460 -37.42 -6.14 -7.74
N ILE A 461 -38.51 -5.69 -8.36
CA ILE A 461 -38.73 -4.27 -8.63
C ILE A 461 -39.11 -3.60 -7.32
N ILE A 462 -38.38 -2.56 -6.95
CA ILE A 462 -38.69 -1.82 -5.75
C ILE A 462 -39.79 -0.77 -5.95
N THR A 463 -40.72 -0.72 -5.00
CA THR A 463 -41.86 0.21 -5.04
C THR A 463 -41.56 1.51 -4.32
N LYS A 464 -40.84 1.47 -3.18
CA LYS A 464 -40.37 2.69 -2.50
C LYS A 464 -39.19 3.28 -3.27
N THR A 465 -39.23 4.58 -3.51
CA THR A 465 -38.26 5.28 -4.37
C THR A 465 -37.16 6.02 -3.61
N ALA A 466 -37.22 5.98 -2.29
CA ALA A 466 -36.28 6.66 -1.41
C ALA A 466 -36.15 5.87 -0.12
N ALA A 467 -35.00 6.03 0.52
CA ALA A 467 -34.79 5.67 1.91
C ALA A 467 -34.60 6.95 2.75
N THR A 468 -34.93 6.91 4.03
CA THR A 468 -34.71 8.01 4.97
C THR A 468 -33.69 7.62 6.02
N ALA A 469 -32.72 8.50 6.25
CA ALA A 469 -31.71 8.32 7.28
C ALA A 469 -32.35 8.36 8.68
N GLY A 470 -32.14 7.32 9.47
CA GLY A 470 -32.60 7.24 10.85
C GLY A 470 -31.58 7.75 11.85
N THR A 471 -32.04 8.09 13.05
CA THR A 471 -31.16 8.50 14.17
C THR A 471 -30.49 7.32 14.86
N GLU A 472 -30.94 6.10 14.59
CA GLU A 472 -30.47 4.87 15.20
C GLU A 472 -29.07 4.46 14.72
N ASN A 473 -28.34 3.79 15.59
CA ASN A 473 -27.06 3.17 15.25
C ASN A 473 -27.24 2.01 14.26
N VAL A 474 -26.16 1.68 13.57
CA VAL A 474 -26.02 0.46 12.78
C VAL A 474 -25.63 -0.68 13.72
N PHE A 475 -26.38 -1.78 13.69
CA PHE A 475 -26.07 -2.98 14.47
C PHE A 475 -25.82 -4.19 13.57
N LEU A 476 -24.88 -5.03 13.99
CA LEU A 476 -24.71 -6.40 13.49
C LEU A 476 -25.17 -7.39 14.56
N GLY A 477 -25.87 -8.45 14.14
CA GLY A 477 -26.40 -9.48 15.04
C GLY A 477 -27.62 -9.06 15.87
N LYS A 478 -28.10 -7.81 15.72
CA LYS A 478 -29.25 -7.24 16.43
C LYS A 478 -30.05 -6.32 15.51
N GLY A 479 -31.35 -6.20 15.79
CA GLY A 479 -32.23 -5.27 15.10
C GLY A 479 -33.65 -5.34 15.67
N TYR A 480 -34.64 -5.24 14.79
CA TYR A 480 -36.04 -5.34 15.17
C TYR A 480 -36.54 -6.80 15.27
N ALA A 481 -35.79 -7.76 14.73
CA ALA A 481 -36.03 -9.20 14.91
C ALA A 481 -35.17 -9.75 16.08
N GLY A 482 -35.14 -11.07 16.26
CA GLY A 482 -34.31 -11.70 17.29
C GLY A 482 -32.81 -11.49 17.06
N HIS A 483 -32.00 -11.70 18.10
CA HIS A 483 -30.54 -11.69 17.96
C HIS A 483 -30.05 -12.86 17.10
N PHE A 484 -28.99 -12.63 16.34
CA PHE A 484 -28.39 -13.66 15.48
C PHE A 484 -27.69 -14.74 16.30
N ASN A 485 -27.86 -15.99 15.88
CA ASN A 485 -27.16 -17.15 16.43
C ASN A 485 -26.30 -17.79 15.33
N GLY A 486 -25.00 -17.51 15.36
CA GLY A 486 -24.05 -17.98 14.37
C GLY A 486 -22.83 -17.07 14.25
N SER A 487 -22.09 -17.23 13.17
CA SER A 487 -20.85 -16.49 12.93
C SER A 487 -21.00 -15.49 11.79
N ILE A 488 -20.38 -14.32 11.92
CA ILE A 488 -20.30 -13.29 10.87
C ILE A 488 -18.83 -12.96 10.64
N ASP A 489 -18.47 -12.73 9.38
CA ASP A 489 -17.14 -12.33 8.94
C ASP A 489 -17.23 -11.36 7.75
N GLU A 490 -16.20 -10.55 7.53
CA GLU A 490 -15.96 -9.75 6.32
C GLU A 490 -17.14 -8.89 5.87
N VAL A 491 -17.63 -8.07 6.80
CA VAL A 491 -18.76 -7.16 6.59
C VAL A 491 -18.32 -5.95 5.78
N ARG A 492 -18.98 -5.71 4.65
CA ARG A 492 -18.69 -4.61 3.73
C ARG A 492 -19.96 -3.81 3.47
N VAL A 493 -19.85 -2.48 3.52
CA VAL A 493 -20.94 -1.56 3.20
C VAL A 493 -20.49 -0.59 2.13
N TRP A 494 -21.28 -0.48 1.07
CA TRP A 494 -21.05 0.40 -0.07
C TRP A 494 -22.16 1.41 -0.24
N ASN A 495 -21.83 2.64 -0.58
CA ASN A 495 -22.77 3.70 -0.96
C ASN A 495 -23.11 3.69 -2.47
N ARG A 496 -22.87 2.56 -3.14
CA ARG A 496 -23.21 2.32 -4.54
C ARG A 496 -23.83 0.95 -4.75
N ALA A 497 -24.52 0.78 -5.88
CA ALA A 497 -24.96 -0.52 -6.35
C ALA A 497 -23.80 -1.21 -7.06
N ARG A 498 -23.37 -2.37 -6.54
CA ARG A 498 -22.34 -3.21 -7.18
C ARG A 498 -22.94 -4.14 -8.21
N SER A 499 -22.15 -4.49 -9.23
CA SER A 499 -22.56 -5.46 -10.25
C SER A 499 -22.41 -6.90 -9.75
N ALA A 500 -23.10 -7.83 -10.41
CA ALA A 500 -22.97 -9.27 -10.11
C ALA A 500 -21.52 -9.77 -10.31
N ASP A 501 -20.83 -9.27 -11.34
CA ASP A 501 -19.44 -9.65 -11.63
C ASP A 501 -18.48 -9.12 -10.55
N GLU A 502 -18.66 -7.85 -10.13
CA GLU A 502 -17.90 -7.25 -9.04
C GLU A 502 -18.06 -8.04 -7.72
N ILE A 503 -19.27 -8.53 -7.43
CA ILE A 503 -19.55 -9.33 -6.23
C ILE A 503 -18.93 -10.72 -6.35
N LYS A 504 -19.09 -11.36 -7.52
CA LYS A 504 -18.56 -12.71 -7.78
C LYS A 504 -17.04 -12.76 -7.71
N GLU A 505 -16.36 -11.73 -8.21
CA GLU A 505 -14.90 -11.60 -8.22
C GLU A 505 -14.36 -11.33 -6.80
N ASP A 506 -14.93 -10.37 -6.07
CA ASP A 506 -14.32 -9.88 -4.83
C ASP A 506 -14.69 -10.67 -3.57
N ARG A 507 -15.69 -11.57 -3.59
CA ARG A 507 -16.17 -12.25 -2.38
C ARG A 507 -15.11 -13.14 -1.70
N HIS A 508 -14.15 -13.63 -2.46
CA HIS A 508 -13.06 -14.49 -1.98
C HIS A 508 -11.77 -13.71 -1.71
N HIS A 509 -11.82 -12.38 -1.82
CA HIS A 509 -10.65 -11.52 -1.76
C HIS A 509 -10.78 -10.47 -0.68
N ARG A 510 -9.74 -10.34 0.14
CA ARG A 510 -9.58 -9.18 1.00
C ARG A 510 -9.40 -7.93 0.17
N LEU A 511 -10.19 -6.92 0.52
CA LEU A 511 -10.16 -5.61 -0.12
C LEU A 511 -9.13 -4.71 0.55
N VAL A 512 -8.66 -3.68 -0.14
CA VAL A 512 -7.68 -2.73 0.43
C VAL A 512 -8.33 -1.62 1.26
N GLY A 513 -9.66 -1.48 1.20
CA GLY A 513 -10.40 -0.45 1.96
C GLY A 513 -10.54 0.88 1.22
N ARG A 514 -10.35 0.88 -0.10
CA ARG A 514 -10.38 2.09 -0.97
C ARG A 514 -11.03 1.89 -2.32
N GLU A 515 -11.70 0.77 -2.47
CA GLU A 515 -12.52 0.48 -3.62
C GLU A 515 -13.61 1.57 -3.75
N PRO A 516 -13.93 2.04 -4.97
CA PRO A 516 -14.88 3.12 -5.15
C PRO A 516 -16.23 2.84 -4.48
N GLY A 517 -16.64 3.75 -3.60
CA GLY A 517 -17.91 3.68 -2.88
C GLY A 517 -17.94 2.74 -1.68
N LEU A 518 -16.81 2.14 -1.27
CA LEU A 518 -16.70 1.40 -0.02
C LEU A 518 -16.65 2.41 1.14
N VAL A 519 -17.57 2.30 2.09
CA VAL A 519 -17.74 3.25 3.21
C VAL A 519 -17.62 2.60 4.60
N GLY A 520 -17.49 1.28 4.64
CA GLY A 520 -17.16 0.53 5.84
C GLY A 520 -16.73 -0.88 5.48
N TYR A 521 -15.67 -1.37 6.11
CA TYR A 521 -15.16 -2.72 5.92
C TYR A 521 -14.57 -3.27 7.21
N TRP A 522 -15.27 -4.20 7.85
CA TRP A 522 -14.83 -4.87 9.06
C TRP A 522 -14.48 -6.32 8.74
N ARG A 523 -13.19 -6.65 8.85
CA ARG A 523 -12.65 -8.00 8.57
C ARG A 523 -12.80 -8.97 9.73
N PHE A 524 -12.95 -8.46 10.95
CA PHE A 524 -12.95 -9.29 12.18
C PHE A 524 -11.69 -10.15 12.34
N ASP A 525 -10.54 -9.62 11.91
CA ASP A 525 -9.23 -10.27 12.00
C ASP A 525 -8.47 -9.88 13.30
N GLU A 526 -9.06 -9.03 14.18
CA GLU A 526 -8.39 -8.56 15.40
C GLU A 526 -8.19 -9.66 16.46
N ASN A 527 -9.02 -10.71 16.42
CA ASN A 527 -8.99 -11.93 17.24
C ASN A 527 -9.07 -11.72 18.77
N THR A 528 -9.06 -10.47 19.24
CA THR A 528 -9.02 -10.11 20.65
C THR A 528 -9.65 -8.74 20.90
N GLY A 529 -9.98 -8.44 22.15
CA GLY A 529 -10.54 -7.15 22.54
C GLY A 529 -12.03 -7.02 22.25
N SER A 530 -12.54 -5.79 22.35
CA SER A 530 -13.97 -5.46 22.21
C SER A 530 -14.22 -4.45 21.08
N THR A 531 -13.29 -4.31 20.16
CA THR A 531 -13.35 -3.35 19.05
C THR A 531 -13.14 -4.12 17.75
N VAL A 532 -13.91 -3.76 16.72
CA VAL A 532 -13.71 -4.23 15.35
C VAL A 532 -13.31 -3.02 14.51
N ASP A 533 -12.18 -3.09 13.82
CA ASP A 533 -11.64 -1.95 13.12
C ASP A 533 -12.23 -1.85 11.70
N ASP A 534 -12.62 -0.63 11.33
CA ASP A 534 -12.97 -0.32 9.96
C ASP A 534 -11.67 -0.13 9.16
N GLN A 535 -11.50 -0.95 8.13
CA GLN A 535 -10.33 -0.94 7.27
C GLN A 535 -10.38 0.18 6.21
N THR A 536 -11.44 0.98 6.16
CA THR A 536 -11.47 2.23 5.39
C THR A 536 -10.89 3.41 6.20
N ASP A 537 -10.62 4.55 5.57
CA ASP A 537 -10.22 5.75 6.34
C ASP A 537 -11.39 6.45 7.03
N SER A 538 -12.62 5.99 6.84
CA SER A 538 -13.72 6.51 7.66
C SER A 538 -13.56 6.12 9.12
N ALA A 539 -12.75 5.08 9.40
CA ALA A 539 -12.42 4.62 10.76
C ALA A 539 -13.69 4.45 11.63
N ASN A 540 -14.77 3.94 11.02
CA ASN A 540 -16.05 3.67 11.66
C ASN A 540 -15.97 2.41 12.53
N ASN A 541 -15.04 2.38 13.49
CA ASN A 541 -14.78 1.21 14.31
C ASN A 541 -16.03 0.82 15.12
N GLY A 542 -16.28 -0.48 15.21
CA GLY A 542 -17.38 -1.04 15.95
C GLY A 542 -17.01 -1.43 17.38
N THR A 543 -18.01 -1.48 18.26
CA THR A 543 -17.86 -2.01 19.63
C THR A 543 -18.61 -3.33 19.77
N ILE A 544 -17.91 -4.35 20.27
CA ILE A 544 -18.46 -5.67 20.53
C ILE A 544 -19.19 -5.68 21.88
N SER A 545 -20.39 -6.24 21.90
CA SER A 545 -21.15 -6.53 23.13
C SER A 545 -21.56 -8.00 23.14
N GLY A 546 -20.93 -8.81 24.01
CA GLY A 546 -21.28 -10.21 24.26
C GLY A 546 -20.69 -11.21 23.26
N ALA A 547 -20.66 -10.89 21.97
CA ALA A 547 -20.09 -11.74 20.92
C ALA A 547 -18.60 -12.06 21.20
N THR A 548 -18.16 -13.24 20.77
CA THR A 548 -16.80 -13.75 21.03
C THR A 548 -16.04 -14.06 19.76
N TRP A 549 -14.72 -13.90 19.79
CA TRP A 549 -13.83 -14.28 18.70
C TRP A 549 -13.77 -15.80 18.52
N GLU A 550 -13.75 -16.25 17.27
CA GLU A 550 -13.48 -17.63 16.88
C GLU A 550 -12.61 -17.67 15.61
N GLU A 551 -11.97 -18.82 15.33
CA GLU A 551 -11.24 -19.03 14.07
C GLU A 551 -12.24 -19.09 12.90
N SER A 552 -11.93 -18.38 11.82
CA SER A 552 -12.80 -18.35 10.65
C SER A 552 -12.41 -19.42 9.63
N GLU A 553 -13.42 -20.11 9.10
CA GLU A 553 -13.28 -21.05 7.98
C GLU A 553 -13.85 -20.44 6.68
N ALA A 554 -14.20 -19.16 6.68
CA ALA A 554 -14.69 -18.46 5.50
C ALA A 554 -13.59 -18.44 4.43
N LEU A 555 -13.95 -18.80 3.19
CA LEU A 555 -13.01 -18.96 2.08
C LEU A 555 -12.59 -17.61 1.52
N ILE A 556 -11.69 -16.93 2.22
CA ILE A 556 -11.22 -15.58 1.89
C ILE A 556 -9.70 -15.59 1.89
N GLY A 557 -9.11 -14.95 0.89
CA GLY A 557 -7.66 -14.83 0.78
C GLY A 557 -7.22 -13.47 0.28
N ASN A 558 -5.91 -13.26 0.29
CA ASN A 558 -5.32 -12.05 -0.27
C ASN A 558 -5.50 -12.00 -1.79
N HIS A 559 -5.93 -10.85 -2.28
CA HIS A 559 -6.06 -10.60 -3.70
C HIS A 559 -4.68 -10.74 -4.41
N PRO A 560 -4.60 -11.37 -5.60
CA PRO A 560 -3.32 -11.70 -6.23
C PRO A 560 -2.50 -10.47 -6.63
N GLY A 561 -3.17 -9.40 -7.04
CA GLY A 561 -2.55 -8.14 -7.45
C GLY A 561 -2.05 -7.32 -6.28
N MET A 562 -2.96 -6.81 -5.45
CA MET A 562 -2.63 -5.98 -4.30
C MET A 562 -3.30 -6.50 -3.04
N SER A 563 -2.59 -6.47 -1.92
CA SER A 563 -3.11 -6.76 -0.58
C SER A 563 -2.64 -5.69 0.40
N ARG A 564 -3.43 -5.47 1.46
CA ARG A 564 -3.13 -4.53 2.54
C ARG A 564 -3.39 -5.18 3.89
N ASP A 565 -2.38 -5.14 4.73
CA ASP A 565 -2.48 -5.42 6.16
C ASP A 565 -2.19 -4.14 6.94
N SER A 566 -2.86 -3.92 8.06
CA SER A 566 -2.74 -2.67 8.83
C SER A 566 -2.48 -3.02 10.28
N PHE A 567 -1.37 -2.54 10.85
CA PHE A 567 -1.03 -2.91 12.22
C PHE A 567 -0.48 -1.76 13.06
N SER A 568 -0.59 -1.91 14.37
CA SER A 568 -0.04 -1.01 15.38
C SER A 568 0.79 -1.77 16.39
N PHE A 569 1.55 -1.06 17.21
CA PHE A 569 2.28 -1.65 18.34
C PHE A 569 1.51 -1.34 19.63
N ALA A 570 1.15 -2.39 20.38
CA ALA A 570 0.32 -2.27 21.56
C ALA A 570 0.90 -1.28 22.59
N GLY A 571 0.11 -0.26 22.95
CA GLY A 571 0.50 0.77 23.93
C GLY A 571 1.58 1.74 23.44
N ARG A 572 1.85 1.81 22.13
CA ARG A 572 2.86 2.68 21.53
C ARG A 572 2.25 3.66 20.53
N THR A 573 2.94 4.77 20.34
CA THR A 573 2.66 5.78 19.31
C THR A 573 3.81 5.83 18.31
N ILE A 574 3.54 6.14 17.04
CA ILE A 574 4.57 6.27 16.00
C ILE A 574 5.06 7.72 15.95
N GLU A 575 6.36 7.92 16.12
CA GLU A 575 6.93 9.24 16.42
C GLU A 575 7.85 9.76 15.30
N SER A 576 8.29 8.90 14.38
CA SER A 576 9.15 9.30 13.27
C SER A 576 8.99 8.37 12.07
N GLY A 577 9.79 8.63 11.03
CA GLY A 577 9.90 7.80 9.84
C GLY A 577 10.20 6.34 10.19
N LEU A 578 9.67 5.46 9.36
CA LEU A 578 9.87 4.02 9.43
C LEU A 578 10.94 3.62 8.42
N THR A 579 11.76 2.62 8.77
CA THR A 579 12.81 2.10 7.89
C THR A 579 12.70 0.59 7.82
N ALA A 580 12.96 0.04 6.65
CA ALA A 580 12.94 -1.40 6.46
C ALA A 580 14.04 -1.83 5.50
N VAL A 581 14.60 -3.02 5.76
CA VAL A 581 15.61 -3.64 4.93
C VAL A 581 15.22 -5.08 4.62
N GLN A 582 15.37 -5.45 3.35
CA GLN A 582 15.26 -6.84 2.93
C GLN A 582 16.63 -7.51 3.09
N TYR A 583 16.65 -8.66 3.76
CA TYR A 583 17.84 -9.47 3.93
C TYR A 583 17.52 -10.94 3.66
N PHE A 584 18.55 -11.79 3.68
CA PHE A 584 18.39 -13.23 3.57
C PHE A 584 18.95 -13.88 4.82
N GLN A 585 18.16 -14.77 5.42
CA GLN A 585 18.61 -15.65 6.48
C GLN A 585 19.78 -16.49 5.95
N GLN A 586 20.81 -16.66 6.78
CA GLN A 586 21.97 -17.48 6.47
C GLN A 586 21.98 -18.69 7.39
N GLU A 587 22.10 -19.86 6.78
CA GLU A 587 22.22 -21.12 7.50
C GLU A 587 23.41 -21.89 6.96
N ASP A 588 24.16 -22.52 7.86
CA ASP A 588 25.28 -23.37 7.51
C ASP A 588 24.76 -24.65 6.86
N ALA A 589 25.13 -24.84 5.60
CA ALA A 589 24.78 -26.02 4.83
C ALA A 589 26.02 -26.65 4.17
N GLN A 590 26.01 -27.97 4.07
CA GLN A 590 27.04 -28.74 3.37
C GLN A 590 26.90 -28.52 1.86
N VAL A 591 27.92 -27.95 1.21
CA VAL A 591 27.88 -27.62 -0.22
C VAL A 591 28.89 -28.48 -0.98
N GLY A 592 28.41 -29.31 -1.92
CA GLY A 592 29.23 -30.20 -2.73
C GLY A 592 29.62 -31.50 -2.01
N ASN A 593 30.73 -32.14 -2.45
CA ASN A 593 31.23 -33.40 -1.88
C ASN A 593 32.21 -33.19 -0.69
N GLY A 594 32.38 -31.95 -0.23
CA GLY A 594 33.21 -31.62 0.92
C GLY A 594 32.44 -31.78 2.24
N GLN A 595 33.17 -31.96 3.35
CA GLN A 595 32.62 -31.98 4.71
C GLN A 595 32.50 -30.57 5.33
N GLU A 596 32.88 -29.53 4.59
CA GLU A 596 32.85 -28.14 5.09
C GLU A 596 31.46 -27.52 4.90
N SER A 597 30.90 -27.09 6.02
CA SER A 597 29.68 -26.29 6.05
C SER A 597 29.99 -24.88 5.57
N LYS A 598 29.14 -24.30 4.70
CA LYS A 598 29.24 -22.91 4.27
C LYS A 598 27.92 -22.20 4.52
N PRO A 599 27.93 -20.90 4.88
CA PRO A 599 26.72 -20.13 5.04
C PRO A 599 26.02 -19.99 3.69
N MET A 600 24.81 -20.54 3.60
CA MET A 600 23.93 -20.45 2.44
C MET A 600 22.77 -19.51 2.75
N LYS A 601 22.45 -18.64 1.79
CA LYS A 601 21.24 -17.82 1.85
C LYS A 601 20.02 -18.70 1.65
N THR A 602 19.08 -18.65 2.58
CA THR A 602 17.84 -19.42 2.52
C THR A 602 16.66 -18.48 2.26
N ASN A 603 15.96 -18.08 3.31
CA ASN A 603 14.70 -17.37 3.22
C ASN A 603 14.93 -15.86 3.16
N ALA A 604 14.22 -15.18 2.25
CA ALA A 604 14.14 -13.72 2.27
C ALA A 604 13.33 -13.28 3.50
N ARG A 605 13.79 -12.21 4.15
CA ARG A 605 13.18 -11.62 5.33
C ARG A 605 13.19 -10.09 5.22
N VAL A 606 12.30 -9.44 5.94
CA VAL A 606 12.24 -7.98 6.04
C VAL A 606 12.32 -7.60 7.51
N MET A 607 13.33 -6.79 7.84
CA MET A 607 13.41 -6.14 9.14
C MET A 607 12.81 -4.74 9.01
N LEU A 608 11.74 -4.48 9.74
CA LEU A 608 11.11 -3.16 9.89
C LEU A 608 11.51 -2.58 11.25
N ALA A 609 11.97 -1.32 11.28
CA ALA A 609 12.28 -0.59 12.50
C ALA A 609 11.51 0.75 12.51
N VAL A 610 10.89 1.04 13.64
CA VAL A 610 10.01 2.20 13.81
C VAL A 610 10.33 2.90 15.14
N ALA A 611 10.53 4.22 15.07
CA ALA A 611 10.66 5.02 16.28
C ALA A 611 9.28 5.21 16.94
N THR A 612 9.17 4.82 18.20
CA THR A 612 7.92 4.83 18.96
C THR A 612 8.02 5.59 20.27
N GLY A 613 6.88 6.10 20.72
CA GLY A 613 6.67 6.68 22.05
C GLY A 613 5.74 5.79 22.88
N GLY A 614 5.34 6.28 24.05
CA GLY A 614 4.42 5.58 24.94
C GLY A 614 5.07 5.19 26.27
N ALA A 615 4.46 4.23 26.96
CA ALA A 615 4.92 3.79 28.27
C ALA A 615 6.26 3.04 28.22
N ASP A 616 7.01 3.09 29.33
CA ASP A 616 8.20 2.27 29.53
C ASP A 616 7.84 0.79 29.82
N SER A 617 8.85 -0.05 30.08
CA SER A 617 8.66 -1.47 30.35
C SER A 617 7.90 -1.76 31.64
N GLY A 618 7.80 -0.79 32.55
CA GLY A 618 6.99 -0.85 33.76
C GLY A 618 5.58 -0.29 33.59
N GLY A 619 5.20 0.18 32.40
CA GLY A 619 3.92 0.82 32.15
C GLY A 619 3.83 2.28 32.59
N ASN A 620 4.96 2.91 32.96
CA ASN A 620 4.97 4.31 33.36
C ASN A 620 5.00 5.23 32.14
N THR A 621 4.24 6.33 32.21
CA THR A 621 4.30 7.39 31.19
C THR A 621 5.68 8.02 31.17
N THR A 622 6.31 8.06 29.98
CA THR A 622 7.64 8.62 29.77
C THR A 622 7.68 9.43 28.48
N THR A 623 8.65 10.34 28.36
CA THR A 623 8.95 11.09 27.14
C THR A 623 10.04 10.42 26.30
N ASN A 624 10.63 9.33 26.79
CA ASN A 624 11.64 8.57 26.07
C ASN A 624 11.08 7.99 24.77
N LYS A 625 11.96 7.88 23.77
CA LYS A 625 11.66 7.25 22.49
C LYS A 625 12.34 5.89 22.43
N TYR A 626 11.67 4.94 21.81
CA TYR A 626 12.08 3.55 21.70
C TYR A 626 12.07 3.12 20.24
N VAL A 627 12.76 2.02 19.92
CA VAL A 627 12.69 1.41 18.59
C VAL A 627 11.87 0.13 18.72
N ALA A 628 10.74 0.09 18.02
CA ALA A 628 10.02 -1.15 17.76
C ALA A 628 10.66 -1.80 16.52
N ALA A 629 11.08 -3.06 16.65
CA ALA A 629 11.65 -3.83 15.55
C ALA A 629 10.79 -5.06 15.29
N LEU A 630 10.49 -5.31 14.02
CA LEU A 630 9.67 -6.42 13.56
C LEU A 630 10.40 -7.15 12.43
N ASP A 631 10.54 -8.47 12.56
CA ASP A 631 11.16 -9.32 11.56
C ASP A 631 10.11 -10.20 10.87
N LEU A 632 9.95 -9.99 9.57
CA LEU A 632 8.89 -10.62 8.78
C LEU A 632 9.50 -11.59 7.77
N ALA A 633 8.99 -12.82 7.74
CA ALA A 633 9.33 -13.77 6.69
C ALA A 633 8.70 -13.33 5.36
N VAL A 634 9.40 -13.57 4.26
CA VAL A 634 8.87 -13.38 2.89
C VAL A 634 8.52 -14.75 2.33
N SER A 635 7.28 -14.92 1.90
CA SER A 635 6.79 -16.15 1.29
C SER A 635 7.40 -16.39 -0.08
N ARG A 636 7.21 -17.60 -0.63
CA ARG A 636 7.63 -17.95 -2.00
C ARG A 636 6.97 -17.07 -3.07
N GLU A 637 5.84 -16.45 -2.76
CA GLU A 637 5.14 -15.53 -3.66
C GLU A 637 5.61 -14.07 -3.51
N GLY A 638 6.54 -13.78 -2.58
CA GLY A 638 6.97 -12.42 -2.28
C GLY A 638 5.98 -11.63 -1.43
N LYS A 639 5.09 -12.32 -0.69
CA LYS A 639 4.18 -11.72 0.30
C LYS A 639 4.81 -11.81 1.69
N LEU A 640 4.51 -10.85 2.56
CA LEU A 640 4.97 -10.91 3.94
C LEU A 640 4.15 -11.89 4.76
N ALA A 641 4.76 -12.39 5.84
CA ALA A 641 4.02 -13.06 6.89
C ALA A 641 2.97 -12.10 7.47
N GLN A 642 1.77 -12.63 7.68
CA GLN A 642 0.67 -11.88 8.26
C GLN A 642 0.94 -11.58 9.74
N VAL A 643 0.43 -10.45 10.20
CA VAL A 643 0.58 -9.97 11.57
C VAL A 643 -0.77 -9.56 12.13
N PRO A 644 -1.00 -9.72 13.45
CA PRO A 644 -2.18 -9.15 14.08
C PRO A 644 -2.22 -7.62 13.94
N ASP A 645 -3.43 -7.06 13.85
CA ASP A 645 -3.67 -5.61 13.78
C ASP A 645 -3.11 -4.83 14.99
N ASN A 646 -2.92 -5.50 16.14
CA ASN A 646 -2.32 -4.93 17.33
C ASN A 646 -1.20 -5.83 17.89
N LEU A 647 0.05 -5.51 17.53
CA LEU A 647 1.21 -6.31 17.89
C LEU A 647 1.72 -5.98 19.30
N SER A 648 1.66 -6.98 20.18
CA SER A 648 2.37 -6.94 21.45
C SER A 648 3.84 -7.35 21.25
N LEU A 649 4.76 -6.40 21.46
CA LEU A 649 6.20 -6.66 21.35
C LEU A 649 6.82 -6.90 22.73
N SER A 650 7.76 -7.84 22.78
CA SER A 650 8.61 -8.05 23.96
C SER A 650 9.66 -6.95 24.05
N TRP A 651 10.00 -6.55 25.27
CA TRP A 651 11.12 -5.64 25.50
C TRP A 651 12.44 -6.37 25.32
N LEU A 652 13.35 -5.78 24.53
CA LEU A 652 14.74 -6.20 24.46
C LEU A 652 15.54 -5.29 25.40
N ASN A 653 15.86 -5.76 26.60
CA ASN A 653 16.79 -5.00 27.46
C ASN A 653 18.22 -5.32 27.04
N ARG A 654 19.12 -4.35 27.25
CA ARG A 654 20.56 -4.53 27.03
C ARG A 654 21.17 -5.68 27.84
N THR A 655 20.49 -6.14 28.89
CA THR A 655 20.88 -7.29 29.72
C THR A 655 20.42 -8.64 29.16
N ASP A 656 19.45 -8.65 28.23
CA ASP A 656 18.86 -9.88 27.65
C ASP A 656 19.55 -10.28 26.34
N LEU A 657 20.17 -9.30 25.67
CA LEU A 657 21.31 -9.56 24.79
C LEU A 657 22.46 -9.90 25.75
N ASP A 658 23.26 -10.93 25.50
CA ASP A 658 24.45 -11.26 26.30
C ASP A 658 25.44 -10.07 26.35
N GLY A 659 25.12 -9.06 27.16
CA GLY A 659 25.77 -7.76 27.20
C GLY A 659 27.13 -7.85 27.87
N GLU A 660 27.35 -8.91 28.65
CA GLU A 660 28.70 -9.31 29.03
C GLU A 660 29.51 -9.77 27.82
N SER A 661 28.93 -10.42 26.80
CA SER A 661 29.67 -10.98 25.66
C SER A 661 30.16 -9.92 24.66
N LEU A 662 29.41 -8.84 24.40
CA LEU A 662 29.80 -7.87 23.36
C LEU A 662 30.87 -6.90 23.88
N GLU A 663 30.69 -6.36 25.09
CA GLU A 663 31.72 -5.53 25.74
C GLU A 663 32.96 -6.38 26.12
N SER A 664 32.79 -7.63 26.55
CA SER A 664 33.95 -8.53 26.73
C SER A 664 34.59 -8.90 25.39
N SER A 665 33.84 -9.05 24.30
CA SER A 665 34.40 -9.29 22.96
C SER A 665 35.18 -8.08 22.46
N PHE A 666 34.68 -6.85 22.65
CA PHE A 666 35.45 -5.65 22.33
C PHE A 666 36.70 -5.51 23.21
N ALA A 667 36.59 -5.82 24.51
CA ALA A 667 37.74 -5.82 25.42
C ALA A 667 38.75 -6.92 25.07
N GLU A 668 38.29 -8.09 24.62
CA GLU A 668 39.11 -9.23 24.21
C GLU A 668 39.79 -8.96 22.86
N VAL A 669 39.10 -8.33 21.91
CA VAL A 669 39.69 -7.83 20.67
C VAL A 669 40.78 -6.81 20.97
N GLU A 670 40.52 -5.84 21.85
CA GLU A 670 41.51 -4.84 22.24
C GLU A 670 42.69 -5.44 23.04
N ARG A 671 42.46 -6.55 23.76
CA ARG A 671 43.51 -7.34 24.42
C ARG A 671 44.37 -8.08 23.39
N LEU A 672 43.74 -8.77 22.45
CA LEU A 672 44.40 -9.53 21.38
C LEU A 672 45.18 -8.61 20.43
N GLU A 673 44.66 -7.44 20.09
CA GLU A 673 45.40 -6.44 19.29
C GLU A 673 46.68 -5.96 19.98
N ARG A 674 46.62 -5.76 21.31
CA ARG A 674 47.81 -5.44 22.12
C ARG A 674 48.81 -6.59 22.14
N GLU A 675 48.33 -7.82 22.32
CA GLU A 675 49.16 -9.03 22.34
C GLU A 675 49.84 -9.28 20.99
N VAL A 676 49.11 -9.13 19.87
CA VAL A 676 49.67 -9.21 18.52
C VAL A 676 50.72 -8.13 18.28
N THR A 677 50.47 -6.90 18.75
CA THR A 677 51.45 -5.80 18.63
C THR A 677 52.72 -6.06 19.44
N GLN A 678 52.58 -6.63 20.65
CA GLN A 678 53.69 -7.05 21.49
C GLN A 678 54.51 -8.16 20.81
N LEU A 679 53.85 -9.23 20.37
CA LEU A 679 54.49 -10.36 19.70
C LEU A 679 55.21 -9.94 18.42
N LYS A 680 54.66 -9.01 17.64
CA LYS A 680 55.33 -8.45 16.46
C LYS A 680 56.63 -7.72 16.82
N ARG A 681 56.67 -6.97 17.93
CA ARG A 681 57.92 -6.33 18.40
C ARG A 681 58.93 -7.36 18.90
N GLU A 682 58.48 -8.40 19.59
CA GLU A 682 59.35 -9.48 20.06
C GLU A 682 59.94 -10.27 18.89
N ILE A 683 59.14 -10.58 17.87
CA ILE A 683 59.63 -11.18 16.63
C ILE A 683 60.67 -10.28 15.97
N GLN A 684 60.40 -8.97 15.83
CA GLN A 684 61.35 -8.04 15.24
C GLN A 684 62.66 -7.97 16.04
N THR A 685 62.58 -7.97 17.37
CA THR A 685 63.77 -7.95 18.24
C THR A 685 64.58 -9.25 18.10
N LEU A 686 63.89 -10.39 18.02
CA LEU A 686 64.53 -11.68 17.78
C LEU A 686 65.14 -11.76 16.39
N GLU A 687 64.48 -11.24 15.35
CA GLU A 687 65.04 -11.15 13.99
C GLU A 687 66.33 -10.31 13.99
N GLU A 688 66.34 -9.16 14.65
CA GLU A 688 67.51 -8.30 14.83
C GLU A 688 68.64 -9.00 15.63
N GLU A 689 68.31 -9.74 16.70
CA GLU A 689 69.28 -10.54 17.45
C GLU A 689 69.83 -11.71 16.64
N THR A 690 69.00 -12.35 15.82
CA THR A 690 69.42 -13.46 14.96
C THR A 690 70.33 -12.95 13.85
N GLU A 691 70.03 -11.80 13.26
CA GLU A 691 70.86 -11.12 12.27
C GLU A 691 72.20 -10.69 12.88
N TYR A 692 72.20 -10.11 14.09
CA TYR A 692 73.41 -9.78 14.84
C TYR A 692 74.27 -11.00 15.17
N LEU A 693 73.66 -12.12 15.57
CA LEU A 693 74.37 -13.39 15.82
C LEU A 693 74.92 -13.99 14.52
N HIS A 694 74.20 -13.86 13.42
CA HIS A 694 74.67 -14.28 12.10
C HIS A 694 75.86 -13.43 11.64
N GLU A 695 75.85 -12.12 11.85
CA GLU A 695 77.00 -11.24 11.57
C GLU A 695 78.19 -11.46 12.52
N SER A 696 77.92 -11.78 13.79
CA SER A 696 78.96 -11.94 14.83
C SER A 696 79.65 -13.31 14.82
N TYR A 697 78.99 -14.36 14.30
CA TYR A 697 79.48 -15.74 14.32
C TYR A 697 79.42 -16.45 12.95
N GLY A 698 78.91 -15.81 11.90
CA GLY A 698 78.74 -16.39 10.56
C GLY A 698 80.04 -16.74 9.83
N ASP A 699 81.18 -16.17 10.23
CA ASP A 699 82.50 -16.51 9.67
C ASP A 699 83.23 -17.63 10.45
N SER A 700 82.59 -18.24 11.45
CA SER A 700 83.18 -19.34 12.20
C SER A 700 82.19 -20.49 12.34
N VAL A 701 81.90 -21.21 11.26
CA VAL A 701 81.86 -22.70 11.14
C VAL A 701 81.46 -23.04 9.70
N PHE A 702 82.46 -23.14 8.82
CA PHE A 702 82.53 -24.12 7.72
C PHE A 702 84.02 -24.40 7.47
N PHE A 703 84.55 -25.37 8.22
CA PHE A 703 85.62 -26.29 7.83
C PHE A 703 85.15 -27.70 8.10
#